data_AF-A0AAW6JI24-F1
#
_entry.id   AF-A0AAW6JI24-F1
#
_cell.length_a   1.000
_cell.length_b   1.000
_cell.length_c   1.000
_cell.angle_alpha   90.00
_cell.angle_beta   90.00
_cell.angle_gamma   90.00
#
_symmetry.space_group_name_H-M   'P 1'
#
loop_
_entity.id
_entity.type
_entity.pdbx_description
1 polymer ?
#
loop_
_entity_poly.entity_id
_entity_poly.type
_entity_poly.pdbx_seq_one_letter_code
_entity_poly.pdbx_strand_id
1 'polypeptide(L)'
;MWEETGKTIAFVDANVFDAKTILSGLEADIKVLLNPGRDGIAQITETLAHYQNLSSIDIISHGNVAQIQLGNSVLSANSLQLYTHDLQQWQASLNPDADILFYGCNIAAGDLGQVFVQDISTLTGADIAASTDLTGNSAQGGNWNLEYATGSIETATSFTDSLTNSYQGVLATLFTTQTPALTNATDGSGSAGDYELGMEFRSAKAGQISAIRYYKATSETGSHTGRIWSSTGTLLASVTFANETSSGWQEQTLVTPLTIAANITYIVSVNTNQYYANTNNGIATTITNGDLSAVADGSNGVYNTTPGNFPTQSYQNSNYFRDIVFTANSTANNQAGTISISGTATQNQTLTANVADADGLTGVTIAYQWQQLANSIWSNIAGATSKTFNLGQAQVNKQVRVQATYTDVLGSSENPISSATSAIVNVNDTGTVILKGSATVGATLEETVLDADGLTGVSIAYQWQQLTNSIWSSVAGAVSKSLTLTTALLGQQVRVLASYIDTLGSSENVASAEVTVAAQNAIVLENQKTGTTAWQISSTNQATNQIVGYGDATSINKGEAINLKVSLAQAGQYRIDVYRLGYYGGTGGRLVTSITGLNGVVQAGPTTDPNTRLVEYKWNTSYTLQTGSDWTTGLYFAKLTDIRTGRQNYIQFVLRDDNRPADIGFQDAITTAAAYNNYGGYSVYDFNSVGGQRAYQVSFDRPFQYNTSSASEQFNNTLTWEYNMTRWLESQGYDVSYYTNIDASINPLQLYSQKTFLSVGHDEYWSMEQRNNVEQARDNGTNLAFFSANTAYWQVRFEPSTSGQANRVMTVYKDTSGIGTGAALDPITQTNPAAATTLFRSPEVNRPENALLGVAYIGDWGSNNVYNGFDYVISNAADPYYANTGLQNGDKLIGLVGYEWDALLNNGLTPAGLVVLSQSPVQSQGLLPPLPPGTSTTISNAVRYTAASGAKVFSTGSVQWVWGLDSDRVTNPRVDPRAQQIAVNVFKDMGAKPQTPRAGIVV
;
A
#
# COMPACT_ATOMS: atom_id res chain seq x y z
N MET A 1 12.47 72.05 -36.94
CA MET A 1 12.71 71.76 -38.38
C MET A 1 12.82 70.25 -38.46
N TRP A 2 12.03 69.64 -39.34
CA TRP A 2 12.27 68.26 -39.76
C TRP A 2 13.62 68.22 -40.49
N GLU A 3 14.35 67.12 -40.40
CA GLU A 3 15.41 66.63 -41.32
C GLU A 3 16.48 65.90 -40.51
N GLU A 4 16.88 64.67 -40.78
CA GLU A 4 16.43 63.58 -41.65
C GLU A 4 16.87 62.32 -40.88
N THR A 5 16.03 61.29 -40.76
CA THR A 5 16.54 59.97 -40.33
C THR A 5 17.62 59.57 -41.33
N GLY A 6 18.85 59.33 -40.85
CA GLY A 6 19.97 58.89 -41.69
C GLY A 6 19.57 57.64 -42.49
N LYS A 7 20.15 57.49 -43.68
CA LYS A 7 19.87 56.35 -44.57
C LYS A 7 20.84 55.21 -44.33
N THR A 8 20.37 53.98 -44.53
CA THR A 8 21.17 52.76 -44.50
C THR A 8 21.51 52.28 -45.92
N ILE A 9 22.78 51.91 -46.15
CA ILE A 9 23.23 51.33 -47.43
C ILE A 9 23.80 49.93 -47.21
N ALA A 10 23.37 48.96 -48.02
CA ALA A 10 23.83 47.58 -47.94
C ALA A 10 24.57 47.13 -49.22
N PHE A 11 25.72 46.50 -49.05
CA PHE A 11 26.55 45.88 -50.08
C PHE A 11 26.52 44.36 -49.94
N VAL A 12 26.16 43.64 -51.01
CA VAL A 12 26.15 42.18 -51.06
C VAL A 12 27.17 41.70 -52.09
N ASP A 13 28.06 40.79 -51.70
CA ASP A 13 29.02 40.17 -52.61
C ASP A 13 28.34 39.15 -53.52
N ALA A 14 28.57 39.21 -54.84
CA ALA A 14 27.92 38.29 -55.78
C ALA A 14 28.38 36.82 -55.64
N ASN A 15 29.49 36.56 -54.94
CA ASN A 15 30.04 35.23 -54.76
C ASN A 15 29.40 34.46 -53.61
N VAL A 16 28.53 35.07 -52.80
CA VAL A 16 27.81 34.32 -51.76
C VAL A 16 26.71 33.47 -52.37
N PHE A 17 26.44 32.33 -51.73
CA PHE A 17 25.33 31.47 -52.09
C PHE A 17 24.03 32.29 -52.17
N ASP A 18 23.30 32.17 -53.27
CA ASP A 18 22.01 32.86 -53.51
C ASP A 18 21.98 34.37 -53.14
N ALA A 19 23.00 35.12 -53.57
CA ALA A 19 23.12 36.58 -53.33
C ALA A 19 21.87 37.39 -53.73
N LYS A 20 21.06 36.89 -54.67
CA LYS A 20 19.80 37.55 -55.10
C LYS A 20 18.73 37.50 -54.03
N THR A 21 18.60 36.37 -53.34
CA THR A 21 17.66 36.23 -52.23
C THR A 21 18.04 37.16 -51.09
N ILE A 22 19.34 37.25 -50.76
CA ILE A 22 19.85 38.23 -49.78
C ILE A 22 19.49 39.66 -50.16
N LEU A 23 19.79 40.09 -51.39
CA LEU A 23 19.45 41.44 -51.87
C LEU A 23 17.96 41.77 -51.76
N SER A 24 17.09 40.81 -52.10
CA SER A 24 15.65 41.00 -52.06
C SER A 24 15.11 41.17 -50.63
N GLY A 25 15.76 40.51 -49.66
CA GLY A 25 15.30 40.46 -48.28
C GLY A 25 15.95 41.45 -47.32
N LEU A 26 16.83 42.33 -47.80
CA LEU A 26 17.38 43.44 -47.04
C LEU A 26 16.36 44.58 -46.90
N GLU A 27 16.36 45.30 -45.79
CA GLU A 27 15.53 46.49 -45.53
C GLU A 27 16.28 47.81 -45.72
N ALA A 28 17.56 47.77 -46.11
CA ALA A 28 18.36 48.97 -46.38
C ALA A 28 17.77 49.85 -47.49
N ASP A 29 17.86 51.18 -47.31
CA ASP A 29 17.36 52.19 -48.26
C ASP A 29 18.06 52.11 -49.61
N ILE A 30 19.35 51.76 -49.60
CA ILE A 30 20.20 51.64 -50.79
C ILE A 30 20.82 50.24 -50.79
N LYS A 31 20.73 49.52 -51.92
CA LYS A 31 21.24 48.15 -52.05
C LYS A 31 22.16 48.03 -53.26
N VAL A 32 23.35 47.49 -53.05
CA VAL A 32 24.40 47.41 -54.06
C VAL A 32 24.94 45.98 -54.15
N LEU A 33 25.00 45.42 -55.35
CA LEU A 33 25.64 44.13 -55.62
C LEU A 33 27.07 44.35 -56.12
N LEU A 34 28.06 43.81 -55.42
CA LEU A 34 29.47 43.96 -55.79
C LEU A 34 29.83 43.07 -56.99
N ASN A 35 30.58 43.62 -57.94
CA ASN A 35 31.04 42.86 -59.10
C ASN A 35 32.19 41.93 -58.69
N PRO A 36 32.09 40.61 -58.95
CA PRO A 36 33.09 39.64 -58.51
C PRO A 36 34.42 39.73 -59.27
N GLY A 37 34.47 40.46 -60.39
CA GLY A 37 35.69 40.68 -61.18
C GLY A 37 36.43 41.98 -60.88
N ARG A 38 35.94 42.82 -59.97
CA ARG A 38 36.55 44.10 -59.57
C ARG A 38 36.93 44.09 -58.09
N ASP A 39 37.85 44.97 -57.72
CA ASP A 39 38.19 45.23 -56.31
C ASP A 39 36.96 45.73 -55.56
N GLY A 40 36.62 45.04 -54.47
CA GLY A 40 35.39 45.30 -53.71
C GLY A 40 35.48 46.53 -52.82
N ILE A 41 36.64 46.83 -52.25
CA ILE A 41 36.83 48.00 -51.39
C ILE A 41 36.74 49.27 -52.23
N ALA A 42 37.40 49.31 -53.40
CA ALA A 42 37.30 50.43 -54.32
C ALA A 42 35.85 50.69 -54.78
N GLN A 43 35.08 49.62 -55.05
CA GLN A 43 33.66 49.74 -55.41
C GLN A 43 32.82 50.37 -54.29
N ILE A 44 33.06 49.98 -53.04
CA ILE A 44 32.38 50.55 -51.88
C ILE A 44 32.76 52.03 -51.73
N THR A 45 34.05 52.37 -51.76
CA THR A 45 34.55 53.75 -51.66
C THR A 45 33.97 54.68 -52.73
N GLU A 46 34.02 54.26 -54.01
CA GLU A 46 33.44 55.00 -55.14
C GLU A 46 31.94 55.27 -54.93
N THR A 47 31.22 54.28 -54.39
CA THR A 47 29.78 54.39 -54.13
C THR A 47 29.49 55.34 -52.99
N LEU A 48 30.19 55.20 -51.86
CA LEU A 48 29.98 55.99 -50.65
C LEU A 48 30.28 57.48 -50.86
N ALA A 49 31.22 57.84 -51.75
CA ALA A 49 31.54 59.22 -52.07
C ALA A 49 30.36 60.04 -52.64
N HIS A 50 29.30 59.38 -53.11
CA HIS A 50 28.09 60.02 -53.60
C HIS A 50 27.05 60.32 -52.50
N TYR A 51 27.31 59.91 -51.25
CA TYR A 51 26.37 60.03 -50.14
C TYR A 51 27.01 60.78 -48.97
N GLN A 52 26.16 61.41 -48.16
CA GLN A 52 26.53 62.09 -46.91
C GLN A 52 25.46 61.80 -45.85
N ASN A 53 25.83 61.86 -44.58
CA ASN A 53 24.93 61.67 -43.43
C ASN A 53 24.24 60.29 -43.39
N LEU A 54 24.94 59.24 -43.83
CA LEU A 54 24.47 57.85 -43.69
C LEU A 54 24.47 57.43 -42.22
N SER A 55 23.43 56.72 -41.80
CA SER A 55 23.32 56.14 -40.46
C SER A 55 23.95 54.75 -40.37
N SER A 56 24.03 54.00 -41.48
CA SER A 56 24.73 52.72 -41.47
C SER A 56 25.15 52.17 -42.82
N ILE A 57 26.17 51.31 -42.78
CA ILE A 57 26.67 50.51 -43.90
C ILE A 57 26.61 49.02 -43.54
N ASP A 58 25.83 48.23 -44.28
CA ASP A 58 25.84 46.76 -44.15
C ASP A 58 26.71 46.12 -45.25
N ILE A 59 27.54 45.15 -44.90
CA ILE A 59 28.40 44.43 -45.86
C ILE A 59 28.21 42.92 -45.66
N ILE A 60 27.66 42.24 -46.67
CA ILE A 60 27.32 40.82 -46.63
C ILE A 60 28.23 40.03 -47.58
N SER A 61 29.07 39.14 -47.03
CA SER A 61 29.98 38.31 -47.82
C SER A 61 30.51 37.08 -47.07
N HIS A 62 31.28 36.22 -47.75
CA HIS A 62 32.07 35.18 -47.08
C HIS A 62 33.13 35.81 -46.16
N GLY A 63 33.18 35.34 -44.91
CA GLY A 63 34.08 35.82 -43.86
C GLY A 63 34.97 34.72 -43.30
N ASN A 64 36.01 35.15 -42.59
CA ASN A 64 36.81 34.34 -41.67
C ASN A 64 37.44 35.25 -40.60
N VAL A 65 38.08 34.68 -39.57
CA VAL A 65 38.81 35.41 -38.53
C VAL A 65 39.68 36.50 -39.15
N ALA A 66 39.40 37.76 -38.77
CA ALA A 66 40.10 38.96 -39.22
C ALA A 66 40.09 39.20 -40.74
N GLN A 67 39.05 38.75 -41.44
CA GLN A 67 38.97 38.81 -42.90
C GLN A 67 37.54 38.80 -43.46
N ILE A 68 37.32 39.58 -44.52
CA ILE A 68 36.12 39.48 -45.38
C ILE A 68 36.48 39.54 -46.88
N GLN A 69 35.83 38.69 -47.69
CA GLN A 69 35.96 38.69 -49.16
C GLN A 69 35.08 39.79 -49.76
N LEU A 70 35.60 40.62 -50.66
CA LEU A 70 34.82 41.67 -51.33
C LEU A 70 35.22 41.76 -52.81
N GLY A 71 34.31 41.40 -53.72
CA GLY A 71 34.59 41.28 -55.15
C GLY A 71 35.68 40.25 -55.41
N ASN A 72 36.75 40.64 -56.11
CA ASN A 72 37.96 39.82 -56.28
C ASN A 72 39.06 40.10 -55.23
N SER A 73 38.77 40.97 -54.26
CA SER A 73 39.73 41.45 -53.25
C SER A 73 39.38 40.93 -51.85
N VAL A 74 40.34 41.00 -50.94
CA VAL A 74 40.16 40.58 -49.55
C VAL A 74 40.57 41.72 -48.64
N LEU A 75 39.65 42.17 -47.79
CA LEU A 75 39.98 43.03 -46.66
C LEU A 75 40.32 42.16 -45.46
N SER A 76 41.54 42.26 -44.96
CA SER A 76 42.06 41.47 -43.84
C SER A 76 43.02 42.29 -43.00
N ALA A 77 43.38 41.80 -41.80
CA ALA A 77 44.39 42.44 -40.97
C ALA A 77 45.72 42.73 -41.71
N ASN A 78 46.08 41.89 -42.69
CA ASN A 78 47.32 42.06 -43.47
C ASN A 78 47.17 43.04 -44.65
N SER A 79 45.97 43.22 -45.20
CA SER A 79 45.72 44.14 -46.32
C SER A 79 45.20 45.50 -45.87
N LEU A 80 44.87 45.67 -44.57
CA LEU A 80 44.30 46.90 -44.02
C LEU A 80 45.16 48.15 -44.29
N GLN A 81 46.48 48.01 -44.23
CA GLN A 81 47.41 49.12 -44.50
C GLN A 81 47.35 49.61 -45.96
N LEU A 82 47.01 48.72 -46.91
CA LEU A 82 46.87 49.07 -48.33
C LEU A 82 45.61 49.90 -48.59
N TYR A 83 44.55 49.67 -47.81
CA TYR A 83 43.25 50.33 -47.96
C TYR A 83 42.98 51.43 -46.92
N THR A 84 44.00 51.82 -46.14
CA THR A 84 43.86 52.84 -45.08
C THR A 84 43.27 54.15 -45.60
N HIS A 85 43.70 54.61 -46.78
CA HIS A 85 43.19 55.84 -47.37
C HIS A 85 41.72 55.70 -47.79
N ASP A 86 41.34 54.57 -48.39
CA ASP A 86 39.98 54.31 -48.83
C ASP A 86 39.00 54.20 -47.66
N LEU A 87 39.37 53.45 -46.61
CA LEU A 87 38.55 53.29 -45.40
C LEU A 87 38.38 54.62 -44.64
N GLN A 88 39.42 55.46 -44.57
CA GLN A 88 39.31 56.79 -43.96
C GLN A 88 38.36 57.73 -44.73
N GLN A 89 38.26 57.56 -46.07
CA GLN A 89 37.31 58.34 -46.85
C GLN A 89 35.86 57.96 -46.57
N TRP A 90 35.59 56.73 -46.10
CA TRP A 90 34.22 56.30 -45.79
C TRP A 90 33.61 57.18 -44.70
N GLN A 91 34.41 57.65 -43.74
CA GLN A 91 33.98 58.55 -42.66
C GLN A 91 33.24 59.79 -43.17
N ALA A 92 33.65 60.35 -44.32
CA ALA A 92 33.05 61.57 -44.86
C ALA A 92 31.58 61.37 -45.33
N SER A 93 31.18 60.12 -45.56
CA SER A 93 29.80 59.77 -45.94
C SER A 93 28.89 59.49 -44.74
N LEU A 94 29.47 59.30 -43.56
CA LEU A 94 28.80 58.85 -42.33
C LEU A 94 28.39 60.02 -41.44
N ASN A 95 27.30 59.84 -40.69
CA ASN A 95 26.96 60.72 -39.57
C ASN A 95 27.76 60.33 -38.30
N PRO A 96 27.75 61.13 -37.22
CA PRO A 96 28.57 60.86 -36.03
C PRO A 96 28.21 59.59 -35.26
N ASP A 97 26.98 59.10 -35.37
CA ASP A 97 26.44 57.93 -34.67
C ASP A 97 26.23 56.78 -35.67
N ALA A 98 27.03 56.73 -36.74
CA ALA A 98 26.84 55.77 -37.81
C ALA A 98 27.55 54.44 -37.54
N ASP A 99 26.90 53.34 -37.93
CA ASP A 99 27.42 51.98 -37.73
C ASP A 99 27.87 51.32 -39.04
N ILE A 100 28.87 50.45 -38.95
CA ILE A 100 29.24 49.53 -40.05
C ILE A 100 29.04 48.08 -39.58
N LEU A 101 28.21 47.32 -40.30
CA LEU A 101 27.82 45.96 -39.95
C LEU A 101 28.39 44.93 -40.96
N PHE A 102 29.28 44.06 -40.50
CA PHE A 102 29.90 43.03 -41.32
C PHE A 102 29.28 41.64 -41.11
N TYR A 103 28.51 41.19 -42.10
CA TYR A 103 27.85 39.87 -42.13
C TYR A 103 28.67 38.88 -42.95
N GLY A 104 29.55 38.14 -42.28
CA GLY A 104 30.30 37.03 -42.87
C GLY A 104 30.90 36.16 -41.79
N CYS A 105 30.96 34.84 -41.99
CA CYS A 105 31.30 33.89 -40.94
C CYS A 105 32.60 34.23 -40.18
N ASN A 106 32.55 34.31 -38.86
CA ASN A 106 33.68 34.37 -37.93
C ASN A 106 34.61 35.59 -38.05
N ILE A 107 34.19 36.72 -38.64
CA ILE A 107 35.05 37.89 -38.87
C ILE A 107 35.73 38.39 -37.59
N ALA A 108 34.96 38.52 -36.50
CA ALA A 108 35.43 38.97 -35.20
C ALA A 108 35.84 37.82 -34.26
N ALA A 109 35.96 36.58 -34.76
CA ALA A 109 36.23 35.44 -33.90
C ALA A 109 37.65 35.50 -33.31
N GLY A 110 37.74 35.46 -31.98
CA GLY A 110 39.00 35.50 -31.24
C GLY A 110 39.74 36.84 -31.30
N ASP A 111 40.82 36.95 -30.52
CA ASP A 111 41.54 38.21 -30.31
C ASP A 111 41.99 38.89 -31.62
N LEU A 112 42.41 38.10 -32.61
CA LEU A 112 42.84 38.63 -33.91
C LEU A 112 41.67 39.24 -34.70
N GLY A 113 40.51 38.59 -34.70
CA GLY A 113 39.30 39.10 -35.35
C GLY A 113 38.79 40.37 -34.69
N GLN A 114 38.78 40.41 -33.35
CA GLN A 114 38.35 41.57 -32.58
C GLN A 114 39.27 42.78 -32.81
N VAL A 115 40.59 42.58 -32.80
CA VAL A 115 41.57 43.64 -33.12
C VAL A 115 41.37 44.15 -34.54
N PHE A 116 41.14 43.26 -35.52
CA PHE A 116 40.89 43.67 -36.90
C PHE A 116 39.65 44.56 -37.03
N VAL A 117 38.55 44.21 -36.36
CA VAL A 117 37.32 45.03 -36.38
C VAL A 117 37.55 46.37 -35.66
N GLN A 118 38.31 46.38 -34.55
CA GLN A 118 38.69 47.60 -33.85
C GLN A 118 39.57 48.54 -34.69
N ASP A 119 40.49 47.98 -35.48
CA ASP A 119 41.34 48.77 -36.37
C ASP A 119 40.51 49.42 -37.49
N ILE A 120 39.54 48.70 -38.08
CA ILE A 120 38.62 49.30 -39.07
C ILE A 120 37.79 50.40 -38.42
N SER A 121 37.25 50.18 -37.22
CA SER A 121 36.48 51.19 -36.47
C SER A 121 37.29 52.46 -36.23
N THR A 122 38.58 52.30 -35.90
CA THR A 122 39.51 53.43 -35.73
C THR A 122 39.77 54.18 -37.04
N LEU A 123 39.85 53.45 -38.16
CA LEU A 123 40.11 54.05 -39.48
C LEU A 123 38.89 54.78 -40.06
N THR A 124 37.69 54.22 -39.89
CA THR A 124 36.45 54.81 -40.41
C THR A 124 35.83 55.82 -39.45
N GLY A 125 36.23 55.79 -38.18
CA GLY A 125 35.66 56.63 -37.11
C GLY A 125 34.22 56.26 -36.73
N ALA A 126 33.75 55.07 -37.12
CA ALA A 126 32.41 54.55 -36.88
C ALA A 126 32.45 53.36 -35.93
N ASP A 127 31.34 53.10 -35.25
CA ASP A 127 31.17 51.87 -34.45
C ASP A 127 30.92 50.69 -35.41
N ILE A 128 31.56 49.55 -35.16
CA ILE A 128 31.53 48.40 -36.07
C ILE A 128 31.10 47.15 -35.33
N ALA A 129 30.15 46.42 -35.93
CA ALA A 129 29.75 45.09 -35.48
C ALA A 129 30.10 44.02 -36.53
N ALA A 130 30.52 42.83 -36.07
CA ALA A 130 30.82 41.69 -36.93
C ALA A 130 30.58 40.36 -36.21
N SER A 131 30.32 39.29 -36.96
CA SER A 131 30.01 37.98 -36.36
C SER A 131 31.27 37.28 -35.84
N THR A 132 31.09 36.52 -34.77
CA THR A 132 32.13 35.65 -34.19
C THR A 132 31.90 34.18 -34.52
N ASP A 133 30.81 33.86 -35.21
CA ASP A 133 30.41 32.50 -35.60
C ASP A 133 29.91 32.44 -37.06
N LEU A 134 29.26 31.34 -37.44
CA LEU A 134 28.73 31.18 -38.80
C LEU A 134 27.59 32.17 -39.07
N THR A 135 27.63 32.85 -40.21
CA THR A 135 26.58 33.78 -40.63
C THR A 135 25.68 33.15 -41.70
N GLY A 136 24.36 33.23 -41.53
CA GLY A 136 23.37 32.71 -42.47
C GLY A 136 22.26 31.88 -41.83
N ASN A 137 21.89 30.76 -42.48
CA ASN A 137 20.76 29.92 -42.10
C ASN A 137 20.92 29.30 -40.70
N SER A 138 19.92 29.51 -39.84
CA SER A 138 19.82 28.99 -38.48
C SER A 138 19.80 27.46 -38.39
N ALA A 139 19.12 26.79 -39.30
CA ALA A 139 19.11 25.32 -39.40
C ALA A 139 20.46 24.73 -39.85
N GLN A 140 21.38 25.55 -40.36
CA GLN A 140 22.75 25.16 -40.71
C GLN A 140 23.78 25.60 -39.65
N GLY A 141 23.31 26.10 -38.51
CA GLY A 141 24.14 26.55 -37.40
C GLY A 141 24.72 27.95 -37.56
N GLY A 142 24.32 28.69 -38.60
CA GLY A 142 24.64 30.10 -38.72
C GLY A 142 23.52 30.99 -38.19
N ASN A 143 23.78 32.29 -38.00
CA ASN A 143 22.73 33.25 -37.67
C ASN A 143 23.03 34.59 -38.36
N TRP A 144 22.15 35.57 -38.22
CA TRP A 144 22.38 36.92 -38.77
C TRP A 144 22.70 37.93 -37.66
N ASN A 145 23.07 37.44 -36.47
CA ASN A 145 23.50 38.26 -35.36
C ASN A 145 24.98 38.58 -35.52
N LEU A 146 25.39 39.71 -34.94
CA LEU A 146 26.78 40.16 -34.90
C LEU A 146 27.17 40.26 -33.43
N GLU A 147 27.97 39.31 -32.95
CA GLU A 147 28.21 39.13 -31.52
C GLU A 147 29.30 40.05 -30.96
N TYR A 148 30.12 40.64 -31.83
CA TYR A 148 31.17 41.56 -31.42
C TYR A 148 30.94 42.96 -31.98
N ALA A 149 31.11 43.97 -31.14
CA ALA A 149 31.04 45.37 -31.51
C ALA A 149 32.14 46.18 -30.82
N THR A 150 32.65 47.22 -31.50
CA THR A 150 33.71 48.11 -31.01
C THR A 150 33.18 49.31 -30.23
N GLY A 151 31.86 49.53 -30.27
CA GLY A 151 31.12 50.59 -29.58
C GLY A 151 29.64 50.23 -29.43
N SER A 152 28.79 51.25 -29.31
CA SER A 152 27.34 51.02 -29.27
C SER A 152 26.84 50.86 -30.70
N ILE A 153 25.92 49.92 -30.93
CA ILE A 153 25.33 49.73 -32.26
C ILE A 153 23.87 50.15 -32.18
N GLU A 154 23.57 51.34 -32.71
CA GLU A 154 22.22 51.90 -32.73
C GLU A 154 21.39 51.40 -33.91
N THR A 155 22.05 50.87 -34.93
CA THR A 155 21.43 50.36 -36.15
C THR A 155 20.68 49.05 -35.92
N ALA A 156 19.41 49.03 -36.30
CA ALA A 156 18.61 47.82 -36.34
C ALA A 156 19.04 46.90 -37.48
N THR A 157 18.89 45.58 -37.31
CA THR A 157 19.29 44.60 -38.32
C THR A 157 18.55 44.81 -39.63
N SER A 158 19.29 45.00 -40.74
CA SER A 158 18.72 45.26 -42.06
C SER A 158 18.11 44.03 -42.76
N PHE A 159 17.76 42.95 -42.06
CA PHE A 159 17.21 41.73 -42.67
C PHE A 159 15.74 41.53 -42.29
N THR A 160 14.90 41.26 -43.29
CA THR A 160 13.52 40.83 -43.04
C THR A 160 13.50 39.46 -42.37
N ASP A 161 12.51 39.25 -41.49
CA ASP A 161 12.22 37.91 -40.92
C ASP A 161 12.00 36.85 -42.01
N SER A 162 11.45 37.25 -43.16
CA SER A 162 11.27 36.33 -44.28
C SER A 162 12.61 35.86 -44.85
N LEU A 163 13.64 36.71 -44.90
CA LEU A 163 14.95 36.35 -45.41
C LEU A 163 15.72 35.49 -44.40
N THR A 164 15.75 35.91 -43.14
CA THR A 164 16.46 35.18 -42.08
C THR A 164 15.93 33.75 -41.94
N ASN A 165 14.65 33.52 -42.23
CA ASN A 165 14.03 32.19 -42.23
C ASN A 165 14.13 31.42 -43.57
N SER A 166 14.22 32.10 -44.71
CA SER A 166 14.18 31.44 -46.03
C SER A 166 15.52 31.24 -46.70
N TYR A 167 16.56 31.99 -46.32
CA TYR A 167 17.89 31.84 -46.89
C TYR A 167 18.48 30.47 -46.52
N GLN A 168 18.89 29.67 -47.51
CA GLN A 168 19.24 28.25 -47.32
C GLN A 168 20.75 27.97 -47.21
N GLY A 169 21.59 28.98 -47.09
CA GLY A 169 23.04 28.80 -46.99
C GLY A 169 23.62 29.32 -45.67
N VAL A 170 24.83 28.88 -45.36
CA VAL A 170 25.76 29.61 -44.48
C VAL A 170 26.96 30.05 -45.29
N LEU A 171 27.61 31.12 -44.87
CA LEU A 171 28.68 31.73 -45.65
C LEU A 171 30.04 31.00 -45.45
N ALA A 172 30.09 29.65 -45.48
CA ALA A 172 31.27 28.80 -45.15
C ALA A 172 31.72 27.76 -46.22
N THR A 173 33.03 27.49 -46.36
CA THR A 173 33.68 26.54 -47.32
C THR A 173 35.00 25.96 -46.76
N LEU A 174 35.58 24.82 -47.19
CA LEU A 174 36.86 24.34 -46.61
C LEU A 174 38.03 25.24 -47.02
N PHE A 175 38.16 25.50 -48.32
CA PHE A 175 39.19 26.42 -48.82
C PHE A 175 38.63 27.82 -48.92
N THR A 176 39.14 28.69 -48.04
CA THR A 176 38.72 30.08 -47.94
C THR A 176 39.75 31.01 -48.56
N THR A 177 41.02 30.89 -48.16
CA THR A 177 42.11 31.79 -48.59
C THR A 177 43.16 31.13 -49.48
N GLN A 178 43.12 29.81 -49.62
CA GLN A 178 44.10 29.09 -50.43
C GLN A 178 43.86 29.43 -51.90
N THR A 179 44.90 29.95 -52.55
CA THR A 179 44.93 30.18 -53.99
C THR A 179 45.98 29.27 -54.65
N PRO A 180 45.77 28.81 -55.90
CA PRO A 180 46.74 27.96 -56.56
C PRO A 180 48.06 28.69 -56.84
N ALA A 181 49.17 28.06 -56.47
CA ALA A 181 50.50 28.56 -56.81
C ALA A 181 50.76 28.43 -58.33
N LEU A 182 50.25 27.35 -58.93
CA LEU A 182 50.18 27.15 -60.37
C LEU A 182 48.70 27.14 -60.77
N THR A 183 48.28 28.13 -61.54
CA THR A 183 46.87 28.32 -61.91
C THR A 183 46.49 27.71 -63.26
N ASN A 184 47.45 27.17 -64.02
CA ASN A 184 47.26 26.65 -65.38
C ASN A 184 48.31 25.59 -65.78
N ALA A 185 48.54 24.59 -64.93
CA ALA A 185 49.49 23.50 -65.16
C ALA A 185 48.97 22.47 -66.18
N THR A 186 49.87 21.79 -66.88
CA THR A 186 49.58 20.66 -67.80
C THR A 186 50.78 19.72 -67.91
N ASP A 187 50.53 18.42 -68.09
CA ASP A 187 51.55 17.39 -68.30
C ASP A 187 51.68 16.93 -69.77
N GLY A 188 50.90 17.50 -70.72
CA GLY A 188 50.94 17.12 -72.13
C GLY A 188 49.63 17.32 -72.90
N SER A 189 49.59 16.90 -74.18
CA SER A 189 48.41 16.96 -75.06
C SER A 189 47.85 15.57 -75.41
N GLY A 190 46.53 15.38 -75.39
CA GLY A 190 45.84 14.08 -75.59
C GLY A 190 45.41 13.46 -74.25
N SER A 191 45.18 12.14 -74.17
CA SER A 191 44.90 11.46 -72.88
C SER A 191 46.06 11.56 -71.87
N ALA A 192 47.23 12.03 -72.30
CA ALA A 192 48.31 12.46 -71.43
C ALA A 192 48.00 13.89 -70.92
N GLY A 193 47.56 14.01 -69.66
CA GLY A 193 47.14 15.28 -69.04
C GLY A 193 45.69 15.27 -68.54
N ASP A 194 44.91 14.27 -68.93
CA ASP A 194 43.55 14.04 -68.43
C ASP A 194 43.62 13.22 -67.14
N TYR A 195 43.18 13.81 -66.03
CA TYR A 195 43.24 13.18 -64.72
C TYR A 195 41.90 13.26 -64.01
N GLU A 196 41.60 12.29 -63.14
CA GLU A 196 40.66 12.48 -62.05
C GLU A 196 41.44 13.02 -60.85
N LEU A 197 41.40 14.34 -60.60
CA LEU A 197 42.12 14.96 -59.49
C LEU A 197 41.21 15.09 -58.27
N GLY A 198 41.72 14.78 -57.08
CA GLY A 198 40.94 14.75 -55.86
C GLY A 198 41.70 15.11 -54.59
N MET A 199 40.93 15.21 -53.51
CA MET A 199 41.40 15.48 -52.16
C MET A 199 40.63 14.60 -51.17
N GLU A 200 41.36 14.00 -50.23
CA GLU A 200 40.82 13.36 -49.04
C GLU A 200 40.42 14.39 -47.98
N PHE A 201 39.22 14.25 -47.44
CA PHE A 201 38.70 15.11 -46.37
C PHE A 201 37.93 14.30 -45.32
N ARG A 202 37.75 14.89 -44.15
CA ARG A 202 36.90 14.41 -43.05
C ARG A 202 36.02 15.53 -42.54
N SER A 203 34.90 15.16 -41.93
CA SER A 203 34.12 16.06 -41.08
C SER A 203 34.18 15.61 -39.63
N ALA A 204 34.31 16.52 -38.66
CA ALA A 204 34.23 16.22 -37.24
C ALA A 204 32.81 15.79 -36.79
N LYS A 205 31.78 16.13 -37.57
CA LYS A 205 30.36 15.79 -37.33
C LYS A 205 29.73 15.08 -38.53
N ALA A 206 28.68 14.30 -38.27
CA ALA A 206 27.84 13.79 -39.35
C ALA A 206 27.08 14.97 -39.97
N GLY A 207 26.83 14.93 -41.28
CA GLY A 207 26.22 16.05 -42.00
C GLY A 207 25.94 15.74 -43.45
N GLN A 208 25.57 16.75 -44.24
CA GLN A 208 25.26 16.63 -45.65
C GLN A 208 26.20 17.47 -46.51
N ILE A 209 26.66 16.90 -47.61
CA ILE A 209 27.37 17.62 -48.68
C ILE A 209 26.32 18.07 -49.69
N SER A 210 26.23 19.36 -49.95
CA SER A 210 25.23 19.96 -50.84
C SER A 210 25.80 20.33 -52.21
N ALA A 211 27.09 20.63 -52.32
CA ALA A 211 27.75 20.99 -53.58
C ALA A 211 29.20 20.52 -53.64
N ILE A 212 29.73 20.39 -54.87
CA ILE A 212 31.15 20.19 -55.15
C ILE A 212 31.70 21.47 -55.77
N ARG A 213 32.91 21.84 -55.37
CA ARG A 213 33.65 22.99 -55.89
C ARG A 213 34.98 22.54 -56.49
N TYR A 214 35.43 23.22 -57.53
CA TYR A 214 36.82 23.10 -57.98
C TYR A 214 37.36 24.38 -58.59
N TYR A 215 38.67 24.58 -58.52
CA TYR A 215 39.30 25.71 -59.18
C TYR A 215 39.63 25.37 -60.64
N LYS A 216 38.99 26.08 -61.57
CA LYS A 216 39.18 25.94 -63.01
C LYS A 216 40.36 26.76 -63.51
N ALA A 217 41.29 26.09 -64.18
CA ALA A 217 42.41 26.73 -64.85
C ALA A 217 41.95 27.50 -66.10
N THR A 218 42.67 28.56 -66.47
CA THR A 218 42.27 29.46 -67.58
C THR A 218 42.21 28.79 -68.94
N SER A 219 43.01 27.74 -69.18
CA SER A 219 43.03 26.97 -70.43
C SER A 219 42.24 25.66 -70.34
N GLU A 220 41.59 25.39 -69.22
CA GLU A 220 40.81 24.17 -69.03
C GLU A 220 39.45 24.29 -69.74
N THR A 221 39.18 23.35 -70.64
CA THR A 221 38.01 23.34 -71.51
C THR A 221 37.47 21.92 -71.65
N GLY A 222 36.16 21.78 -71.70
CA GLY A 222 35.53 20.46 -71.79
C GLY A 222 34.50 20.29 -70.70
N SER A 223 34.03 19.05 -70.53
CA SER A 223 33.05 18.72 -69.51
C SER A 223 33.74 18.33 -68.22
N HIS A 224 33.30 18.89 -67.10
CA HIS A 224 33.81 18.57 -65.77
C HIS A 224 32.71 17.89 -64.95
N THR A 225 33.07 16.77 -64.34
CA THR A 225 32.17 16.00 -63.49
C THR A 225 32.83 15.82 -62.15
N GLY A 226 32.18 16.34 -61.11
CA GLY A 226 32.54 16.13 -59.73
C GLY A 226 32.00 14.83 -59.19
N ARG A 227 32.77 14.21 -58.30
CA ARG A 227 32.48 12.92 -57.67
C ARG A 227 32.89 12.94 -56.21
N ILE A 228 32.11 12.25 -55.38
CA ILE A 228 32.44 11.98 -53.99
C ILE A 228 32.49 10.48 -53.79
N TRP A 229 33.55 10.01 -53.15
CA TRP A 229 33.85 8.60 -52.96
C TRP A 229 34.04 8.27 -51.47
N SER A 230 33.77 7.02 -51.10
CA SER A 230 34.34 6.47 -49.86
C SER A 230 35.86 6.30 -50.02
N SER A 231 36.60 6.24 -48.90
CA SER A 231 38.03 5.93 -48.92
C SER A 231 38.38 4.55 -49.53
N THR A 232 37.40 3.66 -49.67
CA THR A 232 37.55 2.32 -50.28
C THR A 232 37.23 2.28 -51.78
N GLY A 233 36.83 3.41 -52.38
CA GLY A 233 36.57 3.52 -53.81
C GLY A 233 35.11 3.36 -54.27
N THR A 234 34.15 3.36 -53.36
CA THR A 234 32.72 3.36 -53.71
C THR A 234 32.29 4.77 -54.11
N LEU A 235 31.66 4.93 -55.28
CA LEU A 235 31.07 6.21 -55.70
C LEU A 235 29.80 6.49 -54.89
N LEU A 236 29.77 7.62 -54.19
CA LEU A 236 28.67 8.01 -53.30
C LEU A 236 27.77 9.09 -53.90
N ALA A 237 28.34 10.05 -54.62
CA ALA A 237 27.60 11.07 -55.36
C ALA A 237 28.40 11.58 -56.56
N SER A 238 27.71 12.12 -57.56
CA SER A 238 28.33 12.77 -58.71
C SER A 238 27.44 13.86 -59.31
N VAL A 239 28.06 14.91 -59.85
CA VAL A 239 27.38 15.98 -60.59
C VAL A 239 28.24 16.50 -61.73
N THR A 240 27.63 16.81 -62.88
CA THR A 240 28.29 17.49 -63.99
C THR A 240 28.17 19.01 -63.83
N PHE A 241 29.27 19.73 -63.94
CA PHE A 241 29.31 21.19 -63.86
C PHE A 241 28.70 21.81 -65.11
N ALA A 242 27.81 22.78 -64.92
CA ALA A 242 27.20 23.56 -65.99
C ALA A 242 27.43 25.06 -65.74
N ASN A 243 27.41 25.85 -66.83
CA ASN A 243 27.56 27.31 -66.78
C ASN A 243 28.86 27.81 -66.10
N GLU A 244 29.95 27.09 -66.29
CA GLU A 244 31.25 27.45 -65.71
C GLU A 244 31.79 28.78 -66.24
N THR A 245 32.51 29.51 -65.39
CA THR A 245 33.27 30.70 -65.81
C THR A 245 34.55 30.31 -66.55
N SER A 246 35.27 31.31 -67.08
CA SER A 246 36.53 31.10 -67.82
C SER A 246 37.68 30.62 -66.94
N SER A 247 37.66 30.93 -65.64
CA SER A 247 38.67 30.51 -64.66
C SER A 247 38.21 30.82 -63.23
N GLY A 248 38.84 30.20 -62.24
CA GLY A 248 38.56 30.43 -60.82
C GLY A 248 37.66 29.35 -60.23
N TRP A 249 37.19 29.56 -59.00
CA TRP A 249 36.30 28.62 -58.32
C TRP A 249 34.99 28.44 -59.08
N GLN A 250 34.69 27.18 -59.40
CA GLN A 250 33.41 26.71 -59.91
C GLN A 250 32.72 25.97 -58.78
N GLU A 251 31.40 26.08 -58.70
CA GLU A 251 30.57 25.37 -57.73
C GLU A 251 29.36 24.77 -58.43
N GLN A 252 29.05 23.51 -58.11
CA GLN A 252 27.88 22.83 -58.63
C GLN A 252 27.18 22.03 -57.53
N THR A 253 25.92 22.37 -57.29
CA THR A 253 25.05 21.69 -56.32
C THR A 253 24.71 20.27 -56.75
N LEU A 254 24.75 19.33 -55.81
CA LEU A 254 24.28 17.96 -55.99
C LEU A 254 22.75 17.94 -56.09
N VAL A 255 22.19 17.12 -56.99
CA VAL A 255 20.73 16.95 -57.12
C VAL A 255 20.12 16.37 -55.85
N THR A 256 20.87 15.51 -55.15
CA THR A 256 20.50 15.00 -53.84
C THR A 256 21.71 15.20 -52.92
N PRO A 257 21.58 15.99 -51.84
CA PRO A 257 22.65 16.15 -50.87
C PRO A 257 23.10 14.80 -50.31
N LEU A 258 24.41 14.61 -50.18
CA LEU A 258 25.00 13.35 -49.72
C LEU A 258 25.25 13.41 -48.21
N THR A 259 24.57 12.56 -47.44
CA THR A 259 24.85 12.41 -46.01
C THR A 259 26.15 11.65 -45.78
N ILE A 260 27.03 12.25 -44.97
CA ILE A 260 28.30 11.65 -44.52
C ILE A 260 28.33 11.53 -42.99
N ALA A 261 29.00 10.49 -42.50
CA ALA A 261 29.23 10.28 -41.07
C ALA A 261 30.45 11.06 -40.56
N ALA A 262 30.44 11.39 -39.26
CA ALA A 262 31.55 12.01 -38.55
C ALA A 262 32.82 11.15 -38.59
N ASN A 263 33.99 11.80 -38.66
CA ASN A 263 35.32 11.25 -38.54
C ASN A 263 35.66 10.11 -39.53
N ILE A 264 34.98 10.06 -40.67
CA ILE A 264 35.25 9.13 -41.79
C ILE A 264 35.95 9.89 -42.93
N THR A 265 37.01 9.29 -43.51
CA THR A 265 37.66 9.84 -44.72
C THR A 265 36.79 9.60 -45.96
N TYR A 266 36.56 10.67 -46.71
CA TYR A 266 35.97 10.65 -48.05
C TYR A 266 36.90 11.34 -49.03
N ILE A 267 36.69 11.11 -50.33
CA ILE A 267 37.44 11.77 -51.40
C ILE A 267 36.47 12.58 -52.26
N VAL A 268 36.76 13.86 -52.46
CA VAL A 268 36.13 14.68 -53.51
C VAL A 268 37.07 14.77 -54.71
N SER A 269 36.57 14.52 -55.91
CA SER A 269 37.35 14.62 -57.14
C SER A 269 36.58 15.30 -58.27
N VAL A 270 37.31 15.94 -59.19
CA VAL A 270 36.76 16.48 -60.44
C VAL A 270 37.78 16.22 -61.55
N ASN A 271 37.33 15.69 -62.69
CA ASN A 271 38.22 15.44 -63.82
C ASN A 271 38.84 16.73 -64.39
N THR A 272 39.92 16.57 -65.13
CA THR A 272 40.55 17.60 -65.97
C THR A 272 40.53 17.12 -67.42
N ASN A 273 40.60 18.06 -68.37
CA ASN A 273 40.76 17.80 -69.79
C ASN A 273 42.03 18.53 -70.28
N GLN A 274 43.15 18.23 -69.62
CA GLN A 274 44.55 18.69 -69.82
C GLN A 274 45.09 19.78 -68.89
N TYR A 275 44.27 20.68 -68.32
CA TYR A 275 44.79 21.81 -67.55
C TYR A 275 44.23 21.86 -66.12
N TYR A 276 45.09 22.12 -65.14
CA TYR A 276 44.63 22.17 -63.75
C TYR A 276 45.39 23.18 -62.91
N ALA A 277 44.78 23.52 -61.79
CA ALA A 277 45.37 24.33 -60.75
C ALA A 277 45.97 23.43 -59.67
N ASN A 278 47.18 23.73 -59.21
CA ASN A 278 47.78 23.01 -58.09
C ASN A 278 48.77 23.85 -57.27
N THR A 279 48.98 23.39 -56.04
CA THR A 279 50.11 23.79 -55.18
C THR A 279 50.77 22.52 -54.63
N ASN A 280 52.01 22.26 -55.04
CA ASN A 280 52.78 21.13 -54.50
C ASN A 280 52.98 21.29 -52.99
N ASN A 281 52.83 20.20 -52.23
CA ASN A 281 52.82 20.16 -50.77
C ASN A 281 51.73 21.03 -50.10
N GLY A 282 50.75 21.51 -50.87
CA GLY A 282 49.71 22.44 -50.38
C GLY A 282 48.78 21.86 -49.32
N ILE A 283 48.72 20.53 -49.17
CA ILE A 283 47.98 19.82 -48.12
C ILE A 283 48.86 18.80 -47.40
N ALA A 284 50.18 19.08 -47.30
CA ALA A 284 51.11 18.27 -46.49
C ALA A 284 50.82 18.37 -44.97
N THR A 285 50.13 19.42 -44.55
CA THR A 285 49.58 19.62 -43.20
C THR A 285 48.08 19.79 -43.28
N THR A 286 47.37 19.39 -42.21
CA THR A 286 45.91 19.48 -42.17
C THR A 286 45.46 20.93 -42.37
N ILE A 287 44.56 21.15 -43.32
CA ILE A 287 43.80 22.39 -43.46
C ILE A 287 42.42 22.11 -42.88
N THR A 288 42.04 22.85 -41.84
CA THR A 288 40.74 22.73 -41.17
C THR A 288 39.97 24.02 -41.32
N ASN A 289 38.69 23.92 -41.71
CA ASN A 289 37.75 25.02 -41.57
C ASN A 289 36.40 24.50 -41.06
N GLY A 290 35.96 25.04 -39.93
CA GLY A 290 34.80 24.53 -39.19
C GLY A 290 34.93 23.04 -38.88
N ASP A 291 33.87 22.28 -39.16
CA ASP A 291 33.87 20.82 -38.98
C ASP A 291 34.66 20.09 -40.08
N LEU A 292 35.02 20.73 -41.20
CA LEU A 292 35.75 20.07 -42.29
C LEU A 292 37.26 20.15 -42.13
N SER A 293 37.96 19.09 -42.52
CA SER A 293 39.42 19.04 -42.57
C SER A 293 39.93 18.24 -43.75
N ALA A 294 40.92 18.77 -44.48
CA ALA A 294 41.72 17.98 -45.41
C ALA A 294 42.60 17.00 -44.62
N VAL A 295 42.73 15.76 -45.09
CA VAL A 295 43.53 14.73 -44.39
C VAL A 295 45.02 14.95 -44.66
N ALA A 296 45.86 15.05 -43.63
CA ALA A 296 47.32 15.09 -43.79
C ALA A 296 47.95 13.74 -43.42
N ASP A 297 47.72 12.75 -44.28
CA ASP A 297 48.23 11.38 -44.15
C ASP A 297 49.63 11.18 -44.80
N GLY A 298 50.16 12.22 -45.44
CA GLY A 298 51.39 12.16 -46.23
C GLY A 298 51.20 11.66 -47.66
N SER A 299 49.96 11.35 -48.06
CA SER A 299 49.56 10.91 -49.40
C SER A 299 48.30 11.60 -49.95
N ASN A 300 47.80 12.68 -49.35
CA ASN A 300 46.67 13.43 -49.91
C ASN A 300 47.08 14.16 -51.22
N GLY A 301 46.13 14.77 -51.93
CA GLY A 301 46.35 15.21 -53.30
C GLY A 301 46.34 14.02 -54.24
N VAL A 302 45.21 13.32 -54.23
CA VAL A 302 45.04 12.04 -54.91
C VAL A 302 44.65 12.23 -56.37
N TYR A 303 45.04 11.31 -57.24
CA TYR A 303 44.66 11.33 -58.65
C TYR A 303 44.48 9.95 -59.27
N ASN A 304 43.83 9.91 -60.43
CA ASN A 304 43.83 8.78 -61.38
C ASN A 304 44.17 9.30 -62.79
N THR A 305 44.94 8.53 -63.57
CA THR A 305 45.28 8.85 -64.97
C THR A 305 44.15 8.53 -65.96
N THR A 306 43.04 7.97 -65.48
CA THR A 306 41.82 7.77 -66.26
C THR A 306 40.68 8.55 -65.60
N PRO A 307 40.22 9.66 -66.21
CA PRO A 307 39.08 10.43 -65.72
C PRO A 307 37.86 9.55 -65.41
N GLY A 308 37.19 9.85 -64.30
CA GLY A 308 36.01 9.11 -63.84
C GLY A 308 36.28 7.86 -63.01
N ASN A 309 37.53 7.36 -62.96
CA ASN A 309 37.91 6.28 -62.06
C ASN A 309 38.33 6.80 -60.69
N PHE A 310 38.16 5.98 -59.64
CA PHE A 310 38.54 6.32 -58.28
C PHE A 310 40.03 6.72 -58.18
N PRO A 311 40.38 7.87 -57.57
CA PRO A 311 41.76 8.28 -57.35
C PRO A 311 42.50 7.32 -56.38
N THR A 312 43.61 6.73 -56.84
CA THR A 312 44.42 5.79 -56.03
C THR A 312 45.89 6.14 -55.97
N GLN A 313 46.34 7.15 -56.71
CA GLN A 313 47.72 7.62 -56.73
C GLN A 313 47.79 8.98 -56.03
N SER A 314 48.99 9.39 -55.61
CA SER A 314 49.23 10.71 -55.01
C SER A 314 50.54 11.29 -55.52
N TYR A 315 50.62 12.62 -55.56
CA TYR A 315 51.83 13.33 -55.92
C TYR A 315 52.08 14.51 -54.99
N GLN A 316 53.16 14.42 -54.21
CA GLN A 316 53.69 15.49 -53.35
C GLN A 316 52.66 16.21 -52.47
N ASN A 317 51.67 15.51 -51.90
CA ASN A 317 50.65 16.15 -51.05
C ASN A 317 50.01 17.39 -51.70
N SER A 318 49.78 17.31 -53.02
CA SER A 318 49.40 18.47 -53.83
C SER A 318 47.97 18.89 -53.52
N ASN A 319 47.74 20.19 -53.32
CA ASN A 319 46.37 20.70 -53.31
C ASN A 319 45.94 20.95 -54.75
N TYR A 320 45.00 20.14 -55.27
CA TYR A 320 44.39 20.33 -56.59
C TYR A 320 43.12 21.19 -56.54
N PHE A 321 42.84 21.85 -55.41
CA PHE A 321 41.71 22.76 -55.22
C PHE A 321 40.38 22.11 -55.57
N ARG A 322 40.13 20.96 -54.95
CA ARG A 322 38.85 20.24 -54.96
C ARG A 322 38.21 20.42 -53.59
N ASP A 323 36.98 20.88 -53.55
CA ASP A 323 36.32 21.28 -52.32
C ASP A 323 34.84 20.88 -52.33
N ILE A 324 34.19 20.98 -51.19
CA ILE A 324 32.78 20.68 -51.00
C ILE A 324 32.10 21.80 -50.20
N VAL A 325 30.79 21.92 -50.40
CA VAL A 325 29.93 22.69 -49.50
C VAL A 325 29.27 21.69 -48.55
N PHE A 326 29.54 21.83 -47.26
CA PHE A 326 29.12 20.89 -46.22
C PHE A 326 28.34 21.58 -45.12
N THR A 327 27.35 20.88 -44.60
CA THR A 327 26.54 21.28 -43.46
C THR A 327 26.49 20.13 -42.44
N ALA A 328 26.91 20.36 -41.20
CA ALA A 328 26.74 19.37 -40.13
C ALA A 328 25.27 19.18 -39.76
N ASN A 329 24.83 17.96 -39.47
CA ASN A 329 23.49 17.71 -38.93
C ASN A 329 23.41 18.30 -37.51
N SER A 330 22.62 19.34 -37.33
CA SER A 330 22.28 19.87 -36.00
C SER A 330 21.01 19.20 -35.47
N THR A 331 21.06 18.71 -34.23
CA THR A 331 19.85 18.67 -33.38
C THR A 331 19.40 20.12 -33.17
N ALA A 332 18.13 20.42 -33.44
CA ALA A 332 17.56 21.76 -33.42
C ALA A 332 17.88 22.55 -32.13
N ASN A 333 18.16 23.86 -32.28
CA ASN A 333 18.47 24.79 -31.19
C ASN A 333 17.23 25.00 -30.31
N ASN A 334 17.22 24.28 -29.21
CA ASN A 334 16.29 24.38 -28.09
C ASN A 334 16.67 25.56 -27.17
N GLN A 335 15.73 26.42 -26.83
CA GLN A 335 15.90 27.48 -25.83
C GLN A 335 15.63 26.89 -24.45
N ALA A 336 16.71 26.58 -23.72
CA ALA A 336 16.68 26.00 -22.38
C ALA A 336 15.57 26.58 -21.51
N GLY A 337 14.50 25.82 -21.30
CA GLY A 337 13.40 26.23 -20.45
C GLY A 337 13.85 26.45 -19.00
N THR A 338 13.13 27.29 -18.25
CA THR A 338 13.43 27.64 -16.85
C THR A 338 12.36 27.11 -15.91
N ILE A 339 12.73 26.87 -14.66
CA ILE A 339 11.79 26.47 -13.60
C ILE A 339 12.07 27.23 -12.31
N SER A 340 11.02 27.75 -11.70
CA SER A 340 11.06 28.44 -10.40
C SER A 340 10.06 27.82 -9.41
N ILE A 341 10.29 28.04 -8.11
CA ILE A 341 9.39 27.61 -7.04
C ILE A 341 8.71 28.83 -6.44
N SER A 342 7.38 28.79 -6.30
CA SER A 342 6.60 29.73 -5.50
C SER A 342 5.94 29.04 -4.30
N GLY A 343 5.77 29.75 -3.20
CA GLY A 343 5.21 29.23 -1.94
C GLY A 343 6.15 29.48 -0.76
N THR A 344 5.68 29.19 0.45
CA THR A 344 6.47 29.40 1.68
C THR A 344 7.17 28.09 2.07
N ALA A 345 8.47 28.16 2.33
CA ALA A 345 9.28 27.03 2.79
C ALA A 345 9.02 26.71 4.28
N THR A 346 7.80 26.31 4.59
CA THR A 346 7.33 25.97 5.94
C THR A 346 6.53 24.68 5.85
N GLN A 347 6.67 23.80 6.84
CA GLN A 347 5.88 22.57 6.91
C GLN A 347 4.38 22.84 6.78
N ASN A 348 3.64 21.88 6.21
CA ASN A 348 2.22 21.96 5.92
C ASN A 348 1.83 23.03 4.87
N GLN A 349 2.82 23.67 4.23
CA GLN A 349 2.59 24.55 3.07
C GLN A 349 2.85 23.82 1.76
N THR A 350 2.23 24.34 0.69
CA THR A 350 2.38 23.82 -0.67
C THR A 350 3.37 24.69 -1.45
N LEU A 351 4.37 24.05 -2.04
CA LEU A 351 5.23 24.65 -3.05
C LEU A 351 4.68 24.36 -4.45
N THR A 352 4.81 25.32 -5.37
CA THR A 352 4.36 25.20 -6.75
C THR A 352 5.52 25.43 -7.71
N ALA A 353 5.73 24.50 -8.63
CA ALA A 353 6.68 24.64 -9.72
C ALA A 353 6.08 25.47 -10.86
N ASN A 354 6.83 26.47 -11.34
CA ASN A 354 6.45 27.32 -12.46
C ASN A 354 7.51 27.19 -13.55
N VAL A 355 7.13 26.57 -14.66
CA VAL A 355 8.00 26.37 -15.84
C VAL A 355 7.68 27.45 -16.87
N ALA A 356 8.72 28.03 -17.46
CA ALA A 356 8.61 28.99 -18.55
C ALA A 356 9.64 28.64 -19.63
N ASP A 357 9.20 28.66 -20.88
CA ASP A 357 10.02 28.31 -22.03
C ASP A 357 9.70 29.28 -23.18
N ALA A 358 10.75 29.84 -23.79
CA ALA A 358 10.62 30.77 -24.90
C ALA A 358 10.16 30.09 -26.19
N ASP A 359 10.41 28.78 -26.33
CA ASP A 359 9.96 27.94 -27.44
C ASP A 359 8.48 27.52 -27.30
N GLY A 360 7.87 27.85 -26.15
CA GLY A 360 6.45 27.69 -25.88
C GLY A 360 6.08 26.37 -25.21
N LEU A 361 5.06 26.41 -24.35
CA LEU A 361 4.59 25.27 -23.55
C LEU A 361 3.13 24.88 -23.85
N THR A 362 2.54 25.41 -24.92
CA THR A 362 1.11 25.22 -25.20
C THR A 362 0.84 23.78 -25.65
N GLY A 363 0.01 23.05 -24.89
CA GLY A 363 -0.28 21.63 -25.15
C GLY A 363 0.83 20.66 -24.69
N VAL A 364 1.93 21.17 -24.11
CA VAL A 364 3.04 20.36 -23.60
C VAL A 364 2.67 19.72 -22.27
N THR A 365 2.96 18.42 -22.13
CA THR A 365 2.84 17.71 -20.85
C THR A 365 4.17 17.78 -20.11
N ILE A 366 4.17 18.36 -18.91
CA ILE A 366 5.36 18.51 -18.08
C ILE A 366 5.34 17.48 -16.96
N ALA A 367 6.39 16.65 -16.89
CA ALA A 367 6.66 15.78 -15.76
C ALA A 367 7.49 16.53 -14.73
N TYR A 368 7.21 16.33 -13.44
CA TYR A 368 7.98 16.93 -12.35
C TYR A 368 8.67 15.85 -11.52
N GLN A 369 9.75 16.21 -10.85
CA GLN A 369 10.37 15.40 -9.80
C GLN A 369 10.96 16.32 -8.74
N TRP A 370 10.37 16.32 -7.55
CA TRP A 370 10.91 17.06 -6.41
C TRP A 370 12.08 16.31 -5.78
N GLN A 371 13.08 17.07 -5.32
CA GLN A 371 14.29 16.57 -4.70
C GLN A 371 14.50 17.27 -3.36
N GLN A 372 15.13 16.59 -2.42
CA GLN A 372 15.53 17.14 -1.13
C GLN A 372 17.04 17.02 -0.93
N LEU A 373 17.60 17.99 -0.20
CA LEU A 373 19.00 17.97 0.21
C LEU A 373 19.12 17.33 1.59
N ALA A 374 19.87 16.23 1.67
CA ALA A 374 20.24 15.61 2.94
C ALA A 374 21.73 15.26 2.91
N ASN A 375 22.47 15.60 3.96
CA ASN A 375 23.92 15.38 4.04
C ASN A 375 24.69 15.89 2.80
N SER A 376 24.31 17.07 2.31
CA SER A 376 24.89 17.70 1.10
C SER A 376 24.68 16.92 -0.21
N ILE A 377 23.82 15.90 -0.23
CA ILE A 377 23.48 15.12 -1.43
C ILE A 377 22.00 15.34 -1.78
N TRP A 378 21.72 15.68 -3.04
CA TRP A 378 20.37 15.77 -3.57
C TRP A 378 19.84 14.38 -3.91
N SER A 379 18.63 14.06 -3.46
CA SER A 379 17.94 12.82 -3.82
C SER A 379 16.47 13.07 -4.14
N ASN A 380 15.90 12.23 -5.00
CA ASN A 380 14.48 12.30 -5.35
C ASN A 380 13.60 12.01 -4.14
N ILE A 381 12.58 12.83 -3.94
CA ILE A 381 11.50 12.56 -3.00
C ILE A 381 10.56 11.59 -3.71
N ALA A 382 10.46 10.36 -3.20
CA ALA A 382 9.67 9.30 -3.83
C ALA A 382 8.20 9.74 -4.02
N GLY A 383 7.68 9.56 -5.24
CA GLY A 383 6.29 9.89 -5.58
C GLY A 383 5.97 11.38 -5.78
N ALA A 384 6.88 12.30 -5.42
CA ALA A 384 6.68 13.74 -5.57
C ALA A 384 6.91 14.17 -7.03
N THR A 385 5.93 13.88 -7.89
CA THR A 385 6.01 14.06 -9.35
C THR A 385 4.99 15.04 -9.93
N SER A 386 4.23 15.69 -9.05
CA SER A 386 3.22 16.70 -9.39
C SER A 386 3.82 18.10 -9.51
N LYS A 387 3.12 18.99 -10.22
CA LYS A 387 3.45 20.43 -10.30
C LYS A 387 3.55 21.09 -8.92
N THR A 388 2.75 20.61 -7.97
CA THR A 388 2.77 21.07 -6.58
C THR A 388 3.36 19.99 -5.66
N PHE A 389 3.97 20.43 -4.56
CA PHE A 389 4.49 19.55 -3.52
C PHE A 389 4.15 20.09 -2.13
N ASN A 390 3.48 19.26 -1.33
CA ASN A 390 3.15 19.57 0.06
C ASN A 390 4.33 19.21 0.94
N LEU A 391 4.83 20.18 1.70
CA LEU A 391 5.94 20.01 2.63
C LEU A 391 5.46 19.27 3.87
N GLY A 392 6.02 18.08 4.12
CA GLY A 392 5.77 17.32 5.34
C GLY A 392 6.97 17.33 6.29
N GLN A 393 6.81 16.62 7.41
CA GLN A 393 7.82 16.56 8.47
C GLN A 393 9.20 16.09 7.98
N ALA A 394 9.22 15.15 7.02
CA ALA A 394 10.47 14.62 6.47
C ALA A 394 11.34 15.68 5.76
N GLN A 395 10.78 16.84 5.40
CA GLN A 395 11.48 17.94 4.74
C GLN A 395 11.92 19.05 5.70
N VAL A 396 11.48 19.04 6.96
CA VAL A 396 11.89 20.05 7.96
C VAL A 396 13.42 20.08 8.08
N ASN A 397 13.99 21.29 8.18
CA ASN A 397 15.42 21.58 8.16
C ASN A 397 16.16 21.20 6.87
N LYS A 398 15.50 20.62 5.86
CA LYS A 398 16.09 20.36 4.54
C LYS A 398 15.75 21.48 3.58
N GLN A 399 16.49 21.53 2.48
CA GLN A 399 16.12 22.34 1.32
C GLN A 399 15.50 21.43 0.27
N VAL A 400 14.54 21.96 -0.50
CA VAL A 400 13.95 21.23 -1.63
C VAL A 400 14.18 21.98 -2.93
N ARG A 401 14.18 21.25 -4.04
CA ARG A 401 14.18 21.78 -5.41
C ARG A 401 13.32 20.90 -6.30
N VAL A 402 13.00 21.34 -7.50
CA VAL A 402 12.20 20.57 -8.46
C VAL A 402 12.90 20.51 -9.81
N GLN A 403 12.88 19.33 -10.42
CA GLN A 403 13.22 19.12 -11.81
C GLN A 403 11.93 19.02 -12.62
N ALA A 404 11.85 19.70 -13.76
CA ALA A 404 10.83 19.44 -14.77
C ALA A 404 11.46 18.71 -15.96
N THR A 405 10.71 17.80 -16.57
CA THR A 405 11.07 17.08 -17.79
C THR A 405 9.92 17.20 -18.77
N TYR A 406 10.17 17.71 -19.97
CA TYR A 406 9.16 17.85 -21.01
C TYR A 406 9.77 17.88 -22.40
N THR A 407 8.92 17.83 -23.42
CA THR A 407 9.31 18.14 -24.79
C THR A 407 8.60 19.43 -25.18
N ASP A 408 9.35 20.47 -25.55
CA ASP A 408 8.80 21.76 -25.94
C ASP A 408 7.94 21.66 -27.23
N VAL A 409 7.36 22.77 -27.67
CA VAL A 409 6.56 22.82 -28.91
C VAL A 409 7.42 22.57 -30.16
N LEU A 410 8.74 22.74 -30.09
CA LEU A 410 9.69 22.50 -31.17
C LEU A 410 10.25 21.06 -31.20
N GLY A 411 9.84 20.20 -30.26
CA GLY A 411 10.25 18.80 -30.20
C GLY A 411 11.53 18.54 -29.38
N SER A 412 12.06 19.53 -28.67
CA SER A 412 13.27 19.45 -27.86
C SER A 412 12.98 18.90 -26.46
N SER A 413 13.77 17.94 -25.98
CA SER A 413 13.62 17.41 -24.63
C SER A 413 14.33 18.27 -23.59
N GLU A 414 13.56 18.86 -22.69
CA GLU A 414 13.97 19.78 -21.64
C GLU A 414 14.02 19.13 -20.26
N ASN A 415 14.99 19.53 -19.44
CA ASN A 415 15.20 18.98 -18.09
C ASN A 415 15.62 19.99 -17.00
N PRO A 416 15.06 21.23 -16.94
CA PRO A 416 15.56 22.25 -16.03
C PRO A 416 15.32 21.91 -14.55
N ILE A 417 16.23 22.39 -13.70
CA ILE A 417 16.19 22.21 -12.23
C ILE A 417 16.14 23.57 -11.56
N SER A 418 15.23 23.74 -10.59
CA SER A 418 15.06 25.00 -9.88
C SER A 418 16.22 25.28 -8.90
N SER A 419 16.38 26.54 -8.53
CA SER A 419 17.12 26.89 -7.30
C SER A 419 16.49 26.19 -6.09
N ALA A 420 17.33 25.92 -5.08
CA ALA A 420 16.88 25.34 -3.82
C ALA A 420 16.10 26.36 -2.98
N THR A 421 15.10 25.91 -2.22
CA THR A 421 14.44 26.72 -1.20
C THR A 421 15.39 27.07 -0.05
N SER A 422 15.01 28.02 0.81
CA SER A 422 15.54 28.05 2.18
C SER A 422 15.22 26.73 2.91
N ALA A 423 15.91 26.47 4.03
CA ALA A 423 15.57 25.33 4.86
C ALA A 423 14.09 25.40 5.28
N ILE A 424 13.38 24.27 5.19
CA ILE A 424 11.96 24.22 5.54
C ILE A 424 11.80 24.45 7.05
N VAL A 425 11.02 25.46 7.40
CA VAL A 425 10.70 25.82 8.78
C VAL A 425 9.72 24.81 9.37
N ASN A 426 10.01 24.36 10.59
CA ASN A 426 9.13 23.46 11.35
C ASN A 426 7.81 24.14 11.74
N VAL A 427 6.71 23.40 11.72
CA VAL A 427 5.46 23.78 12.37
C VAL A 427 5.21 22.74 13.45
N ASN A 428 5.14 23.17 14.71
CA ASN A 428 5.06 22.23 15.84
C ASN A 428 3.94 21.19 15.66
N ASP A 429 4.31 19.92 15.65
CA ASP A 429 3.41 18.78 15.60
C ASP A 429 3.18 18.26 17.03
N THR A 430 2.06 18.67 17.65
CA THR A 430 1.77 18.22 19.02
C THR A 430 1.76 16.71 19.13
N GLY A 431 2.54 16.18 20.06
CA GLY A 431 2.69 14.75 20.27
C GLY A 431 1.42 14.08 20.76
N THR A 432 1.49 12.76 20.84
CA THR A 432 0.38 11.91 21.26
C THR A 432 0.85 10.93 22.32
N VAL A 433 0.00 10.69 23.33
CA VAL A 433 0.29 9.75 24.41
C VAL A 433 -0.68 8.58 24.34
N ILE A 434 -0.12 7.38 24.13
CA ILE A 434 -0.87 6.13 24.02
C ILE A 434 -0.65 5.33 25.29
N LEU A 435 -1.75 4.89 25.91
CA LEU A 435 -1.70 3.97 27.06
C LEU A 435 -1.68 2.52 26.58
N LYS A 436 -0.83 1.71 27.21
CA LYS A 436 -0.73 0.25 27.04
C LYS A 436 -1.01 -0.43 28.37
N GLY A 437 -1.61 -1.62 28.31
CA GLY A 437 -1.99 -2.40 29.49
C GLY A 437 -3.51 -2.40 29.73
N SER A 438 -3.93 -3.16 30.74
CA SER A 438 -5.34 -3.25 31.13
C SER A 438 -5.67 -2.14 32.13
N ALA A 439 -6.74 -1.39 31.88
CA ALA A 439 -7.28 -0.42 32.82
C ALA A 439 -8.09 -1.13 33.93
N THR A 440 -7.47 -2.07 34.64
CA THR A 440 -8.10 -2.81 35.73
C THR A 440 -7.29 -2.69 37.01
N VAL A 441 -7.95 -2.67 38.16
CA VAL A 441 -7.28 -2.75 39.48
C VAL A 441 -6.23 -3.88 39.48
N GLY A 442 -5.06 -3.62 40.03
CA GLY A 442 -3.91 -4.53 40.09
C GLY A 442 -3.04 -4.55 38.83
N ALA A 443 -3.54 -4.10 37.68
CA ALA A 443 -2.76 -4.02 36.45
C ALA A 443 -1.90 -2.74 36.41
N THR A 444 -0.88 -2.73 35.54
CA THR A 444 -0.05 -1.55 35.28
C THR A 444 -0.36 -1.01 33.89
N LEU A 445 -0.66 0.28 33.82
CA LEU A 445 -0.67 1.03 32.58
C LEU A 445 0.72 1.61 32.34
N GLU A 446 1.25 1.46 31.12
CA GLU A 446 2.47 2.13 30.66
C GLU A 446 2.11 3.05 29.51
N GLU A 447 2.71 4.24 29.44
CA GLU A 447 2.51 5.11 28.29
C GLU A 447 3.59 4.96 27.22
N THR A 448 3.25 5.42 26.02
CA THR A 448 4.19 5.63 24.92
C THR A 448 3.88 6.98 24.33
N VAL A 449 4.87 7.89 24.35
CA VAL A 449 4.77 9.20 23.70
C VAL A 449 5.31 9.06 22.28
N LEU A 450 4.54 9.57 21.32
CA LEU A 450 4.93 9.66 19.92
C LEU A 450 4.86 11.12 19.49
N ASP A 451 5.91 11.59 18.85
CA ASP A 451 6.01 12.97 18.38
C ASP A 451 6.73 12.99 17.02
N ALA A 452 6.15 13.68 16.04
CA ALA A 452 6.71 13.81 14.70
C ALA A 452 7.92 14.76 14.68
N ASP A 453 7.98 15.71 15.62
CA ASP A 453 9.13 16.59 15.88
C ASP A 453 10.25 15.89 16.65
N GLY A 454 10.07 14.61 16.96
CA GLY A 454 11.10 13.70 17.43
C GLY A 454 11.35 13.75 18.94
N LEU A 455 11.74 12.61 19.50
CA LEU A 455 11.96 12.41 20.94
C LEU A 455 13.35 11.85 21.28
N THR A 456 14.27 11.80 20.32
CA THR A 456 15.58 11.19 20.53
C THR A 456 16.41 12.02 21.53
N GLY A 457 16.75 11.43 22.68
CA GLY A 457 17.49 12.12 23.74
C GLY A 457 16.65 13.09 24.59
N VAL A 458 15.34 13.16 24.35
CA VAL A 458 14.40 14.00 25.11
C VAL A 458 14.09 13.35 26.45
N SER A 459 14.10 14.16 27.53
CA SER A 459 13.62 13.76 28.84
C SER A 459 12.14 14.13 28.99
N ILE A 460 11.29 13.16 29.30
CA ILE A 460 9.85 13.35 29.44
C ILE A 460 9.47 13.26 30.92
N ALA A 461 8.75 14.27 31.40
CA ALA A 461 8.17 14.29 32.74
C ALA A 461 6.72 13.78 32.68
N TYR A 462 6.36 12.89 33.61
CA TYR A 462 5.02 12.32 33.68
C TYR A 462 4.27 12.76 34.92
N GLN A 463 2.96 12.91 34.80
CA GLN A 463 2.05 13.04 35.93
C GLN A 463 0.74 12.33 35.63
N TRP A 464 0.48 11.23 36.33
CA TRP A 464 -0.81 10.56 36.25
C TRP A 464 -1.88 11.36 36.97
N GLN A 465 -3.07 11.40 36.38
CA GLN A 465 -4.23 12.11 36.90
C GLN A 465 -5.44 11.18 36.99
N GLN A 466 -6.30 11.46 37.95
CA GLN A 466 -7.61 10.85 38.10
C GLN A 466 -8.69 11.92 37.96
N LEU A 467 -9.83 11.56 37.38
CA LEU A 467 -10.99 12.43 37.32
C LEU A 467 -11.83 12.27 38.59
N THR A 468 -12.15 13.38 39.24
CA THR A 468 -13.06 13.41 40.39
C THR A 468 -13.97 14.62 40.26
N ASN A 469 -15.29 14.41 40.26
CA ASN A 469 -16.29 15.46 40.07
C ASN A 469 -16.02 16.32 38.81
N SER A 470 -15.67 15.66 37.69
CA SER A 470 -15.30 16.32 36.42
C SER A 470 -14.04 17.20 36.47
N ILE A 471 -13.23 17.09 37.53
CA ILE A 471 -11.96 17.80 37.68
C ILE A 471 -10.82 16.79 37.69
N TRP A 472 -9.83 17.00 36.83
CA TRP A 472 -8.60 16.20 36.83
C TRP A 472 -7.68 16.63 37.98
N SER A 473 -7.27 15.66 38.79
CA SER A 473 -6.33 15.86 39.91
C SER A 473 -5.19 14.87 39.84
N SER A 474 -3.99 15.27 40.28
CA SER A 474 -2.82 14.40 40.28
C SER A 474 -3.01 13.20 41.20
N VAL A 475 -2.68 12.01 40.72
CA VAL A 475 -2.49 10.84 41.58
C VAL A 475 -1.15 11.02 42.31
N ALA A 476 -1.20 11.08 43.64
CA ALA A 476 -0.03 11.42 44.45
C ALA A 476 1.14 10.45 44.21
N GLY A 477 2.33 10.99 43.90
CA GLY A 477 3.55 10.22 43.67
C GLY A 477 3.62 9.48 42.32
N ALA A 478 2.57 9.53 41.50
CA ALA A 478 2.52 8.85 40.21
C ALA A 478 3.16 9.71 39.10
N VAL A 479 4.48 9.80 39.13
CA VAL A 479 5.31 10.59 38.19
C VAL A 479 6.21 9.73 37.28
N SER A 480 6.02 8.41 37.32
CA SER A 480 6.74 7.45 36.51
C SER A 480 6.05 7.23 35.17
N LYS A 481 6.80 6.60 34.25
CA LYS A 481 6.32 6.15 32.92
C LYS A 481 5.26 5.03 32.93
N SER A 482 4.71 4.77 34.11
CA SER A 482 3.81 3.66 34.36
C SER A 482 3.06 3.89 35.66
N LEU A 483 1.80 3.46 35.71
CA LEU A 483 0.96 3.49 36.91
C LEU A 483 0.35 2.11 37.16
N THR A 484 0.65 1.53 38.32
CA THR A 484 -0.11 0.40 38.85
C THR A 484 -1.43 0.89 39.42
N LEU A 485 -2.54 0.38 38.89
CA LEU A 485 -3.89 0.79 39.26
C LEU A 485 -4.28 0.14 40.59
N THR A 486 -4.57 0.96 41.59
CA THR A 486 -4.97 0.46 42.92
C THR A 486 -6.50 0.39 43.04
N THR A 487 -6.99 -0.28 44.07
CA THR A 487 -8.43 -0.31 44.40
C THR A 487 -9.01 1.09 44.64
N ALA A 488 -8.20 2.07 45.07
CA ALA A 488 -8.63 3.45 45.25
C ALA A 488 -9.00 4.15 43.93
N LEU A 489 -8.52 3.64 42.80
CA LEU A 489 -8.84 4.15 41.47
C LEU A 489 -10.04 3.42 40.84
N LEU A 490 -10.62 2.40 41.48
CA LEU A 490 -11.73 1.64 40.91
C LEU A 490 -12.92 2.55 40.55
N GLY A 491 -13.39 2.45 39.31
CA GLY A 491 -14.46 3.26 38.73
C GLY A 491 -14.04 4.65 38.30
N GLN A 492 -12.83 5.11 38.66
CA GLN A 492 -12.31 6.41 38.29
C GLN A 492 -11.76 6.37 36.86
N GLN A 493 -11.89 7.50 36.16
CA GLN A 493 -11.16 7.71 34.92
C GLN A 493 -9.74 8.19 35.23
N VAL A 494 -8.75 7.61 34.57
CA VAL A 494 -7.35 7.98 34.70
C VAL A 494 -6.75 8.34 33.35
N ARG A 495 -5.76 9.22 33.37
CA ARG A 495 -4.93 9.59 32.23
C ARG A 495 -3.52 9.93 32.70
N VAL A 496 -2.58 10.05 31.79
CA VAL A 496 -1.24 10.59 32.07
C VAL A 496 -1.03 11.88 31.30
N LEU A 497 -0.41 12.88 31.94
CA LEU A 497 0.19 14.03 31.30
C LEU A 497 1.67 13.74 31.04
N ALA A 498 2.11 13.89 29.80
CA ALA A 498 3.50 13.90 29.42
C ALA A 498 3.91 15.33 29.07
N SER A 499 4.92 15.86 29.77
CA SER A 499 5.47 17.19 29.52
C SER A 499 6.94 17.08 29.10
N TYR A 500 7.31 17.68 27.98
CA TYR A 500 8.65 17.60 27.41
C TYR A 500 8.95 18.76 26.46
N ILE A 501 10.20 18.85 26.00
CA ILE A 501 10.60 19.70 24.89
C ILE A 501 11.07 18.76 23.79
N ASP A 502 10.43 18.79 22.61
CA ASP A 502 10.76 17.91 21.49
C ASP A 502 12.19 18.18 20.92
N THR A 503 12.61 17.40 19.94
CA THR A 503 13.96 17.57 19.36
C THR A 503 14.13 18.83 18.49
N LEU A 504 13.03 19.52 18.14
CA LEU A 504 13.01 20.77 17.38
C LEU A 504 12.78 22.01 18.28
N GLY A 505 12.61 21.81 19.59
CA GLY A 505 12.63 22.84 20.62
C GLY A 505 11.27 23.36 21.09
N SER A 506 10.15 22.75 20.69
CA SER A 506 8.83 23.18 21.17
C SER A 506 8.51 22.54 22.52
N SER A 507 7.83 23.29 23.38
CA SER A 507 7.39 22.78 24.69
C SER A 507 6.00 22.15 24.56
N GLU A 508 5.91 20.90 24.98
CA GLU A 508 4.75 20.03 24.85
C GLU A 508 4.18 19.67 26.22
N ASN A 509 2.86 19.62 26.34
CA ASN A 509 2.16 19.12 27.52
C ASN A 509 0.89 18.39 27.11
N VAL A 510 1.02 17.09 26.87
CA VAL A 510 0.00 16.29 26.20
C VAL A 510 -0.60 15.28 27.17
N ALA A 511 -1.93 15.20 27.20
CA ALA A 511 -2.64 14.18 27.94
C ALA A 511 -2.93 12.96 27.07
N SER A 512 -2.84 11.75 27.64
CA SER A 512 -3.41 10.57 27.01
C SER A 512 -4.93 10.64 26.93
N ALA A 513 -5.53 9.80 26.09
CA ALA A 513 -6.94 9.45 26.24
C ALA A 513 -7.20 8.91 27.65
N GLU A 514 -8.39 9.21 28.18
CA GLU A 514 -8.82 8.72 29.49
C GLU A 514 -9.25 7.25 29.41
N VAL A 515 -9.00 6.50 30.48
CA VAL A 515 -9.48 5.12 30.64
C VAL A 515 -10.16 4.97 31.99
N THR A 516 -11.33 4.31 32.01
CA THR A 516 -12.01 3.97 33.26
C THR A 516 -11.38 2.73 33.87
N VAL A 517 -10.94 2.83 35.13
CA VAL A 517 -10.37 1.70 35.86
C VAL A 517 -11.49 0.75 36.28
N ALA A 518 -11.52 -0.44 35.68
CA ALA A 518 -12.46 -1.51 36.00
C ALA A 518 -11.95 -2.39 37.15
N ALA A 519 -12.84 -3.21 37.71
CA ALA A 519 -12.43 -4.29 38.60
C ALA A 519 -11.58 -5.30 37.82
N GLN A 520 -10.60 -5.91 38.49
CA GLN A 520 -9.82 -6.96 37.87
C GLN A 520 -10.71 -8.16 37.56
N ASN A 521 -10.57 -8.72 36.36
CA ASN A 521 -11.31 -9.93 35.99
C ASN A 521 -10.96 -11.07 36.95
N ALA A 522 -11.98 -11.54 37.69
CA ALA A 522 -11.84 -12.59 38.68
C ALA A 522 -11.30 -13.90 38.06
N ILE A 523 -11.62 -14.18 36.80
CA ILE A 523 -11.11 -15.35 36.06
C ILE A 523 -9.62 -15.22 35.76
N VAL A 524 -9.15 -14.03 35.37
CA VAL A 524 -7.72 -13.78 35.12
C VAL A 524 -6.91 -13.97 36.40
N LEU A 525 -7.41 -13.44 37.52
CA LEU A 525 -6.81 -13.66 38.84
C LEU A 525 -6.82 -15.13 39.26
N GLU A 526 -7.95 -15.81 39.02
CA GLU A 526 -8.11 -17.22 39.35
C GLU A 526 -7.11 -18.09 38.57
N ASN A 527 -6.89 -17.80 37.29
CA ASN A 527 -5.95 -18.52 36.44
C ASN A 527 -4.47 -18.35 36.81
N GLN A 528 -4.13 -17.37 37.65
CA GLN A 528 -2.77 -17.23 38.19
C GLN A 528 -2.48 -18.23 39.32
N LYS A 529 -3.52 -18.84 39.91
CA LYS A 529 -3.36 -19.84 40.97
C LYS A 529 -2.90 -21.18 40.36
N THR A 530 -2.13 -21.94 41.14
CA THR A 530 -1.59 -23.24 40.73
C THR A 530 -2.71 -24.25 40.45
N GLY A 531 -2.81 -24.72 39.21
CA GLY A 531 -3.70 -25.81 38.82
C GLY A 531 -3.14 -27.20 39.07
N THR A 532 -3.96 -28.22 38.84
CA THR A 532 -3.63 -29.63 39.02
C THR A 532 -4.51 -30.50 38.13
N THR A 533 -4.02 -31.68 37.72
CA THR A 533 -4.84 -32.72 37.06
C THR A 533 -5.48 -33.67 38.08
N ALA A 534 -5.24 -33.49 39.37
CA ALA A 534 -5.75 -34.38 40.42
C ALA A 534 -7.28 -34.37 40.54
N TRP A 535 -7.98 -33.38 39.98
CA TRP A 535 -9.46 -33.41 39.92
C TRP A 535 -9.96 -34.61 39.11
N GLN A 536 -9.17 -35.13 38.17
CA GLN A 536 -9.54 -36.24 37.29
C GLN A 536 -9.64 -37.57 38.05
N ILE A 537 -10.65 -38.39 37.71
CA ILE A 537 -10.79 -39.77 38.18
C ILE A 537 -10.30 -40.70 37.06
N SER A 538 -9.35 -41.59 37.37
CA SER A 538 -8.90 -42.60 36.41
C SER A 538 -9.97 -43.70 36.25
N SER A 539 -10.01 -44.34 35.09
CA SER A 539 -10.93 -45.46 34.82
C SER A 539 -10.83 -46.59 35.85
N THR A 540 -9.64 -46.83 36.41
CA THR A 540 -9.43 -47.86 37.45
C THR A 540 -10.04 -47.48 38.80
N ASN A 541 -10.16 -46.17 39.09
CA ASN A 541 -10.64 -45.65 40.38
C ASN A 541 -12.12 -45.29 40.35
N GLN A 542 -12.79 -45.33 39.20
CA GLN A 542 -14.22 -45.05 39.08
C GLN A 542 -15.07 -45.92 40.01
N ALA A 543 -15.96 -45.29 40.78
CA ALA A 543 -16.90 -46.00 41.65
C ALA A 543 -18.22 -46.32 40.93
N THR A 544 -18.66 -47.58 41.02
CA THR A 544 -19.96 -48.11 40.55
C THR A 544 -20.82 -48.46 41.77
N ASN A 545 -20.97 -47.51 42.71
CA ASN A 545 -21.65 -47.60 44.02
C ASN A 545 -20.76 -47.83 45.26
N GLN A 546 -19.43 -47.95 45.14
CA GLN A 546 -18.56 -48.06 46.33
C GLN A 546 -18.59 -46.78 47.19
N ILE A 547 -18.63 -45.62 46.54
CA ILE A 547 -18.87 -44.30 47.13
C ILE A 547 -19.58 -43.42 46.11
N VAL A 548 -20.61 -42.72 46.55
CA VAL A 548 -21.48 -41.88 45.72
C VAL A 548 -22.03 -40.74 46.57
N GLY A 549 -22.44 -39.64 45.92
CA GLY A 549 -23.04 -38.53 46.63
C GLY A 549 -23.78 -37.56 45.72
N TYR A 550 -24.49 -36.63 46.35
CA TYR A 550 -25.12 -35.49 45.70
C TYR A 550 -25.22 -34.31 46.68
N GLY A 551 -25.37 -33.09 46.15
CA GLY A 551 -25.64 -31.89 46.93
C GLY A 551 -27.13 -31.64 47.05
N ASP A 552 -27.57 -30.94 48.10
CA ASP A 552 -28.96 -30.47 48.25
C ASP A 552 -29.29 -29.22 47.43
N ALA A 553 -28.31 -28.70 46.68
CA ALA A 553 -28.46 -27.66 45.67
C ALA A 553 -27.66 -28.03 44.40
N THR A 554 -28.10 -27.56 43.23
CA THR A 554 -27.33 -27.66 41.97
C THR A 554 -26.38 -26.49 41.80
N SER A 555 -26.70 -25.35 42.42
CA SER A 555 -25.87 -24.16 42.49
C SER A 555 -26.06 -23.46 43.84
N ILE A 556 -25.04 -22.71 44.26
CA ILE A 556 -25.08 -21.84 45.45
C ILE A 556 -24.37 -20.53 45.12
N ASN A 557 -24.75 -19.44 45.77
CA ASN A 557 -24.01 -18.18 45.64
C ASN A 557 -22.74 -18.21 46.50
N LYS A 558 -21.72 -17.44 46.12
CA LYS A 558 -20.47 -17.35 46.90
C LYS A 558 -20.75 -16.93 48.34
N GLY A 559 -20.14 -17.62 49.30
CA GLY A 559 -20.37 -17.40 50.73
C GLY A 559 -21.54 -18.20 51.31
N GLU A 560 -22.34 -18.88 50.48
CA GLU A 560 -23.37 -19.81 50.95
C GLU A 560 -22.78 -21.20 51.21
N ALA A 561 -23.53 -22.03 51.94
CA ALA A 561 -23.17 -23.41 52.22
C ALA A 561 -23.96 -24.38 51.34
N ILE A 562 -23.34 -25.51 51.00
CA ILE A 562 -24.01 -26.65 50.35
C ILE A 562 -23.90 -27.90 51.22
N ASN A 563 -25.01 -28.62 51.41
CA ASN A 563 -24.99 -29.87 52.15
C ASN A 563 -24.71 -31.03 51.18
N LEU A 564 -23.61 -31.73 51.44
CA LEU A 564 -23.19 -32.90 50.70
C LEU A 564 -23.71 -34.17 51.41
N LYS A 565 -24.40 -35.00 50.64
CA LYS A 565 -24.95 -36.28 51.09
C LYS A 565 -24.15 -37.40 50.43
N VAL A 566 -23.51 -38.23 51.25
CA VAL A 566 -22.57 -39.27 50.80
C VAL A 566 -22.99 -40.62 51.36
N SER A 567 -22.99 -41.64 50.51
CA SER A 567 -23.20 -43.03 50.89
C SER A 567 -22.01 -43.88 50.45
N LEU A 568 -21.55 -44.75 51.35
CA LEU A 568 -20.55 -45.77 51.04
C LEU A 568 -21.25 -47.13 50.91
N ALA A 569 -20.66 -48.05 50.15
CA ALA A 569 -21.10 -49.45 50.12
C ALA A 569 -20.90 -50.17 51.47
N GLN A 570 -19.97 -49.67 52.30
CA GLN A 570 -19.71 -50.13 53.65
C GLN A 570 -19.27 -48.94 54.50
N ALA A 571 -19.72 -48.88 55.76
CA ALA A 571 -19.28 -47.84 56.69
C ALA A 571 -17.74 -47.82 56.82
N GLY A 572 -17.15 -46.63 56.81
CA GLY A 572 -15.70 -46.46 56.75
C GLY A 572 -15.28 -45.00 56.59
N GLN A 573 -14.00 -44.75 56.36
CA GLN A 573 -13.48 -43.40 56.16
C GLN A 573 -13.48 -43.00 54.69
N TYR A 574 -13.79 -41.74 54.43
CA TYR A 574 -13.67 -41.11 53.13
C TYR A 574 -13.07 -39.71 53.25
N ARG A 575 -12.73 -39.11 52.12
CA ARG A 575 -12.37 -37.69 52.03
C ARG A 575 -13.11 -37.01 50.88
N ILE A 576 -13.19 -35.69 50.95
CA ILE A 576 -13.72 -34.83 49.90
C ILE A 576 -12.62 -33.86 49.48
N ASP A 577 -12.24 -33.90 48.21
CA ASP A 577 -11.34 -32.91 47.60
C ASP A 577 -12.18 -32.01 46.68
N VAL A 578 -12.30 -30.73 46.99
CA VAL A 578 -13.11 -29.77 46.21
C VAL A 578 -12.24 -29.09 45.17
N TYR A 579 -12.64 -29.19 43.90
CA TYR A 579 -11.95 -28.59 42.77
C TYR A 579 -12.84 -27.58 42.07
N ARG A 580 -12.26 -26.45 41.66
CA ARG A 580 -12.84 -25.57 40.64
C ARG A 580 -12.27 -25.97 39.28
N LEU A 581 -13.13 -26.25 38.30
CA LEU A 581 -12.71 -26.51 36.92
C LEU A 581 -12.38 -25.20 36.21
N GLY A 582 -11.50 -25.25 35.22
CA GLY A 582 -10.99 -24.05 34.54
C GLY A 582 -9.70 -24.31 33.77
N TYR A 583 -9.04 -23.24 33.30
CA TYR A 583 -7.84 -23.38 32.46
C TYR A 583 -6.58 -23.75 33.25
N TYR A 584 -6.14 -22.89 34.17
CA TYR A 584 -4.94 -23.07 35.02
C TYR A 584 -3.70 -23.61 34.29
N GLY A 585 -3.30 -22.95 33.21
CA GLY A 585 -2.15 -23.37 32.39
C GLY A 585 -2.34 -24.72 31.68
N GLY A 586 -3.59 -25.13 31.45
CA GLY A 586 -3.96 -26.37 30.76
C GLY A 586 -4.14 -27.59 31.67
N THR A 587 -3.94 -27.47 32.99
CA THR A 587 -4.13 -28.58 33.95
C THR A 587 -5.61 -28.89 34.22
N GLY A 588 -6.50 -27.94 33.92
CA GLY A 588 -7.92 -28.23 33.81
C GLY A 588 -8.73 -28.09 35.10
N GLY A 589 -8.09 -27.82 36.23
CA GLY A 589 -8.76 -27.58 37.50
C GLY A 589 -7.78 -27.18 38.60
N ARG A 590 -8.32 -26.63 39.69
CA ARG A 590 -7.53 -26.24 40.88
C ARG A 590 -8.13 -26.86 42.12
N LEU A 591 -7.29 -27.42 42.99
CA LEU A 591 -7.71 -27.83 44.32
C LEU A 591 -8.02 -26.59 45.16
N VAL A 592 -9.25 -26.50 45.64
CA VAL A 592 -9.75 -25.38 46.45
C VAL A 592 -9.59 -25.70 47.94
N THR A 593 -10.01 -26.89 48.34
CA THR A 593 -9.88 -27.38 49.72
C THR A 593 -9.99 -28.90 49.79
N SER A 594 -9.45 -29.49 50.85
CA SER A 594 -9.53 -30.93 51.15
C SER A 594 -10.08 -31.16 52.55
N ILE A 595 -11.06 -32.04 52.65
CA ILE A 595 -11.71 -32.44 53.89
C ILE A 595 -11.41 -33.93 54.13
N THR A 596 -10.61 -34.22 55.15
CA THR A 596 -10.11 -35.57 55.46
C THR A 596 -10.68 -36.11 56.77
N GLY A 597 -10.60 -37.43 56.96
CA GLY A 597 -11.01 -38.06 58.23
C GLY A 597 -12.53 -38.12 58.42
N LEU A 598 -13.30 -38.02 57.34
CA LEU A 598 -14.76 -38.10 57.39
C LEU A 598 -15.19 -39.55 57.57
N ASN A 599 -16.14 -39.78 58.48
CA ASN A 599 -16.77 -41.09 58.67
C ASN A 599 -18.03 -41.17 57.80
N GLY A 600 -18.06 -42.15 56.90
CA GLY A 600 -19.18 -42.43 56.02
C GLY A 600 -19.97 -43.65 56.49
N VAL A 601 -21.26 -43.65 56.19
CA VAL A 601 -22.19 -44.75 56.49
C VAL A 601 -22.85 -45.25 55.21
N VAL A 602 -23.49 -46.42 55.30
CA VAL A 602 -24.43 -46.86 54.26
C VAL A 602 -25.74 -46.11 54.50
N GLN A 603 -26.12 -45.23 53.57
CA GLN A 603 -27.38 -44.51 53.64
C GLN A 603 -28.54 -45.34 53.03
N ALA A 604 -29.78 -44.96 53.32
CA ALA A 604 -30.97 -45.67 52.87
C ALA A 604 -31.08 -45.77 51.33
N GLY A 605 -31.73 -46.81 50.82
CA GLY A 605 -32.06 -46.94 49.40
C GLY A 605 -33.01 -45.84 48.90
N PRO A 606 -33.24 -45.74 47.58
CA PRO A 606 -34.14 -44.73 47.04
C PRO A 606 -35.60 -45.02 47.36
N THR A 607 -36.42 -43.96 47.35
CA THR A 607 -37.87 -44.08 47.16
C THR A 607 -38.19 -43.95 45.67
N THR A 608 -39.09 -44.80 45.17
CA THR A 608 -39.54 -44.77 43.77
C THR A 608 -41.05 -44.59 43.68
N ASP A 609 -41.51 -43.56 42.97
CA ASP A 609 -42.93 -43.40 42.65
C ASP A 609 -43.33 -44.35 41.51
N PRO A 610 -44.30 -45.26 41.66
CA PRO A 610 -44.67 -46.22 40.62
C PRO A 610 -45.35 -45.59 39.40
N ASN A 611 -45.96 -44.40 39.51
CA ASN A 611 -46.68 -43.75 38.42
C ASN A 611 -45.74 -42.93 37.53
N THR A 612 -44.82 -42.19 38.14
CA THR A 612 -43.90 -41.29 37.43
C THR A 612 -42.49 -41.86 37.32
N ARG A 613 -42.18 -42.93 38.06
CA ARG A 613 -40.83 -43.52 38.20
C ARG A 613 -39.80 -42.52 38.72
N LEU A 614 -40.27 -41.50 39.45
CA LEU A 614 -39.42 -40.58 40.18
C LEU A 614 -38.58 -41.35 41.20
N VAL A 615 -37.26 -41.21 41.11
CA VAL A 615 -36.29 -41.80 42.06
C VAL A 615 -35.65 -40.71 42.90
N GLU A 616 -35.80 -40.81 44.22
CA GLU A 616 -35.18 -39.87 45.17
C GLU A 616 -34.44 -40.61 46.28
N TYR A 617 -33.25 -40.13 46.61
CA TYR A 617 -32.52 -40.57 47.80
C TYR A 617 -32.79 -39.56 48.92
N LYS A 618 -33.20 -40.04 50.09
CA LYS A 618 -33.51 -39.21 51.27
C LYS A 618 -32.38 -39.27 52.30
N TRP A 619 -31.15 -39.07 51.84
CA TRP A 619 -29.97 -39.21 52.67
C TRP A 619 -29.83 -38.07 53.67
N ASN A 620 -29.32 -38.39 54.85
CA ASN A 620 -28.92 -37.39 55.83
C ASN A 620 -27.65 -36.66 55.35
N THR A 621 -27.54 -35.37 55.67
CA THR A 621 -26.33 -34.58 55.40
C THR A 621 -25.11 -35.26 56.00
N SER A 622 -24.11 -35.52 55.17
CA SER A 622 -22.85 -36.15 55.57
C SER A 622 -21.77 -35.11 55.86
N TYR A 623 -21.80 -33.98 55.16
CA TYR A 623 -20.92 -32.85 55.39
C TYR A 623 -21.56 -31.56 54.86
N THR A 624 -21.41 -30.44 55.57
CA THR A 624 -21.81 -29.10 55.09
C THR A 624 -20.56 -28.37 54.64
N LEU A 625 -20.45 -28.09 53.33
CA LEU A 625 -19.34 -27.34 52.76
C LEU A 625 -19.69 -25.86 52.77
N GLN A 626 -18.99 -25.08 53.60
CA GLN A 626 -19.07 -23.62 53.60
C GLN A 626 -18.15 -23.06 52.51
N THR A 627 -18.71 -22.30 51.57
CA THR A 627 -17.89 -21.58 50.58
C THR A 627 -17.43 -20.23 51.11
N GLY A 628 -16.24 -19.80 50.70
CA GLY A 628 -15.69 -18.48 51.05
C GLY A 628 -16.18 -17.41 50.08
N SER A 629 -16.18 -16.15 50.52
CA SER A 629 -16.45 -15.01 49.62
C SER A 629 -15.33 -14.75 48.60
N ASP A 630 -14.16 -15.35 48.82
CA ASP A 630 -12.98 -15.34 47.96
C ASP A 630 -12.98 -16.46 46.89
N TRP A 631 -13.97 -17.35 46.92
CA TRP A 631 -14.12 -18.39 45.90
C TRP A 631 -14.64 -17.78 44.60
N THR A 632 -13.92 -18.01 43.50
CA THR A 632 -14.29 -17.49 42.17
C THR A 632 -15.44 -18.31 41.58
N THR A 633 -16.49 -17.64 41.06
CA THR A 633 -17.59 -18.30 40.32
C THR A 633 -17.07 -19.30 39.29
N GLY A 634 -17.76 -20.43 39.10
CA GLY A 634 -17.26 -21.51 38.25
C GLY A 634 -18.04 -22.81 38.37
N LEU A 635 -17.61 -23.79 37.58
CA LEU A 635 -18.00 -25.19 37.71
C LEU A 635 -17.15 -25.85 38.81
N TYR A 636 -17.79 -26.48 39.79
CA TYR A 636 -17.10 -27.09 40.93
C TYR A 636 -17.45 -28.57 41.07
N PHE A 637 -16.43 -29.38 41.35
CA PHE A 637 -16.57 -30.78 41.72
C PHE A 637 -16.04 -31.04 43.13
N ALA A 638 -16.89 -31.60 43.98
CA ALA A 638 -16.46 -32.25 45.21
C ALA A 638 -16.16 -33.73 44.90
N LYS A 639 -14.87 -34.06 44.77
CA LYS A 639 -14.41 -35.42 44.48
C LYS A 639 -14.35 -36.24 45.76
N LEU A 640 -15.18 -37.26 45.82
CA LEU A 640 -15.23 -38.23 46.91
C LEU A 640 -14.14 -39.29 46.70
N THR A 641 -13.45 -39.70 47.76
CA THR A 641 -12.58 -40.89 47.73
C THR A 641 -12.83 -41.77 48.94
N ASP A 642 -13.23 -43.02 48.72
CA ASP A 642 -13.25 -44.08 49.75
C ASP A 642 -11.80 -44.44 50.09
N ILE A 643 -11.38 -44.21 51.35
CA ILE A 643 -9.99 -44.44 51.77
C ILE A 643 -9.62 -45.93 51.71
N ARG A 644 -10.59 -46.83 51.92
CA ARG A 644 -10.35 -48.28 51.94
C ARG A 644 -10.08 -48.83 50.55
N THR A 645 -10.85 -48.38 49.56
CA THR A 645 -10.82 -48.97 48.20
C THR A 645 -10.12 -48.10 47.17
N GLY A 646 -9.88 -46.83 47.47
CA GLY A 646 -9.39 -45.83 46.50
C GLY A 646 -10.44 -45.45 45.45
N ARG A 647 -11.69 -45.93 45.56
CA ARG A 647 -12.76 -45.65 44.60
C ARG A 647 -13.26 -44.22 44.75
N GLN A 648 -13.62 -43.60 43.62
CA GLN A 648 -13.87 -42.18 43.52
C GLN A 648 -15.15 -41.86 42.73
N ASN A 649 -15.82 -40.78 43.11
CA ASN A 649 -16.99 -40.24 42.44
C ASN A 649 -17.04 -38.71 42.60
N TYR A 650 -17.88 -38.01 41.83
CA TYR A 650 -18.04 -36.55 41.89
C TYR A 650 -19.42 -36.16 42.43
N ILE A 651 -19.46 -35.05 43.16
CA ILE A 651 -20.66 -34.24 43.32
C ILE A 651 -20.39 -32.93 42.57
N GLN A 652 -21.22 -32.60 41.59
CA GLN A 652 -21.14 -31.33 40.88
C GLN A 652 -22.02 -30.26 41.51
N PHE A 653 -21.55 -29.02 41.46
CA PHE A 653 -22.36 -27.84 41.71
C PHE A 653 -21.74 -26.63 41.01
N VAL A 654 -22.57 -25.63 40.72
CA VAL A 654 -22.11 -24.33 40.23
C VAL A 654 -21.97 -23.36 41.39
N LEU A 655 -20.84 -22.65 41.46
CA LEU A 655 -20.71 -21.51 42.36
C LEU A 655 -21.02 -20.23 41.58
N ARG A 656 -22.10 -19.54 41.97
CA ARG A 656 -22.53 -18.28 41.36
C ARG A 656 -21.82 -17.08 41.99
N ASP A 657 -21.89 -15.96 41.28
CA ASP A 657 -21.54 -14.63 41.82
C ASP A 657 -22.65 -13.64 41.46
N ASP A 658 -23.75 -13.71 42.19
CA ASP A 658 -24.99 -13.00 41.86
C ASP A 658 -24.86 -11.46 41.96
N ASN A 659 -23.83 -10.96 42.64
CA ASN A 659 -23.60 -9.53 42.85
C ASN A 659 -22.64 -8.90 41.82
N ARG A 660 -22.13 -9.69 40.87
CA ARG A 660 -21.11 -9.22 39.91
C ARG A 660 -21.63 -9.35 38.47
N PRO A 661 -21.87 -8.23 37.76
CA PRO A 661 -22.18 -8.28 36.34
C PRO A 661 -20.93 -8.70 35.56
N ALA A 662 -20.92 -9.90 35.00
CA ALA A 662 -19.86 -10.38 34.12
C ALA A 662 -20.22 -10.11 32.65
N ASP A 663 -19.21 -10.03 31.78
CA ASP A 663 -19.45 -9.87 30.35
C ASP A 663 -20.21 -11.07 29.76
N ILE A 664 -19.84 -12.30 30.16
CA ILE A 664 -20.44 -13.54 29.69
C ILE A 664 -21.08 -14.29 30.87
N GLY A 665 -22.35 -14.63 30.71
CA GLY A 665 -23.05 -15.57 31.57
C GLY A 665 -23.07 -16.97 31.00
N PHE A 666 -22.34 -17.88 31.61
CA PHE A 666 -22.27 -19.28 31.23
C PHE A 666 -23.36 -20.08 31.93
N GLN A 667 -24.25 -20.72 31.17
CA GLN A 667 -25.22 -21.66 31.69
C GLN A 667 -24.70 -23.10 31.63
N ASP A 668 -24.64 -23.78 32.78
CA ASP A 668 -24.46 -25.23 32.86
C ASP A 668 -25.78 -25.95 32.57
N ALA A 669 -25.76 -26.90 31.62
CA ALA A 669 -26.93 -27.65 31.14
C ALA A 669 -27.36 -28.78 32.11
N ILE A 670 -27.52 -28.44 33.39
CA ILE A 670 -27.79 -29.40 34.48
C ILE A 670 -29.09 -30.17 34.27
N THR A 671 -30.07 -29.58 33.59
CA THR A 671 -31.36 -30.23 33.28
C THR A 671 -31.18 -31.35 32.27
N THR A 672 -30.35 -31.16 31.24
CA THR A 672 -29.97 -32.23 30.32
C THR A 672 -29.24 -33.33 31.07
N ALA A 673 -28.26 -32.99 31.92
CA ALA A 673 -27.58 -33.98 32.72
C ALA A 673 -28.56 -34.80 33.58
N ALA A 674 -29.58 -34.17 34.17
CA ALA A 674 -30.59 -34.84 34.98
C ALA A 674 -31.55 -35.72 34.15
N ALA A 675 -31.91 -35.28 32.94
CA ALA A 675 -32.76 -36.00 32.01
C ALA A 675 -32.13 -37.36 31.59
N TYR A 676 -30.83 -37.36 31.30
CA TYR A 676 -30.09 -38.56 30.91
C TYR A 676 -29.52 -39.35 32.09
N ASN A 677 -29.57 -38.83 33.31
CA ASN A 677 -29.11 -39.55 34.50
C ASN A 677 -30.05 -40.74 34.81
N ASN A 678 -29.52 -41.96 34.72
CA ASN A 678 -30.27 -43.18 35.04
C ASN A 678 -29.96 -43.73 36.45
N TYR A 679 -29.23 -42.99 37.29
CA TYR A 679 -28.88 -43.47 38.62
C TYR A 679 -30.13 -43.81 39.44
N GLY A 680 -30.17 -45.04 39.93
CA GLY A 680 -31.36 -45.63 40.57
C GLY A 680 -32.35 -46.33 39.61
N GLY A 681 -31.99 -46.46 38.33
CA GLY A 681 -32.64 -47.32 37.34
C GLY A 681 -33.49 -46.61 36.29
N TYR A 682 -33.73 -45.30 36.41
CA TYR A 682 -34.67 -44.59 35.54
C TYR A 682 -34.14 -43.21 35.11
N SER A 683 -34.24 -42.95 33.81
CA SER A 683 -34.06 -41.65 33.15
C SER A 683 -35.30 -41.31 32.33
N VAL A 684 -35.33 -40.18 31.62
CA VAL A 684 -36.50 -39.82 30.78
C VAL A 684 -36.56 -40.58 29.45
N TYR A 685 -35.66 -41.54 29.23
CA TYR A 685 -35.52 -42.33 28.01
C TYR A 685 -35.68 -43.83 28.25
N ASP A 686 -36.39 -44.51 27.36
CA ASP A 686 -36.64 -45.97 27.47
C ASP A 686 -35.35 -46.78 27.36
N PHE A 687 -34.47 -46.44 26.42
CA PHE A 687 -33.20 -47.15 26.22
C PHE A 687 -32.27 -47.04 27.43
N ASN A 688 -32.49 -46.03 28.27
CA ASN A 688 -31.68 -45.71 29.44
C ASN A 688 -32.48 -45.84 30.74
N SER A 689 -33.44 -46.76 30.76
CA SER A 689 -34.28 -47.05 31.92
C SER A 689 -34.56 -48.55 32.05
N VAL A 690 -34.69 -49.03 33.27
CA VAL A 690 -34.97 -50.43 33.58
C VAL A 690 -36.26 -50.88 32.89
N GLY A 691 -36.18 -52.03 32.19
CA GLY A 691 -37.33 -52.63 31.51
C GLY A 691 -37.87 -51.83 30.33
N GLY A 692 -37.13 -50.85 29.81
CA GLY A 692 -37.61 -49.98 28.75
C GLY A 692 -38.71 -49.02 29.20
N GLN A 693 -38.78 -48.72 30.51
CA GLN A 693 -39.83 -47.90 31.11
C GLN A 693 -39.24 -46.58 31.57
N ARG A 694 -39.26 -45.53 30.74
CA ARG A 694 -38.80 -44.19 31.14
C ARG A 694 -39.53 -43.62 32.35
N ALA A 695 -38.87 -42.70 33.05
CA ALA A 695 -39.48 -41.81 34.02
C ALA A 695 -40.13 -40.58 33.37
N TYR A 696 -41.18 -40.08 34.02
CA TYR A 696 -41.81 -38.80 33.71
C TYR A 696 -41.31 -37.68 34.65
N GLN A 697 -40.57 -38.04 35.68
CA GLN A 697 -39.99 -37.13 36.64
C GLN A 697 -38.60 -37.61 37.04
N VAL A 698 -37.63 -36.72 37.09
CA VAL A 698 -36.26 -36.99 37.55
C VAL A 698 -35.88 -36.04 38.66
N SER A 699 -35.19 -36.54 39.68
CA SER A 699 -34.78 -35.73 40.83
C SER A 699 -33.31 -35.28 40.71
N PHE A 700 -33.02 -34.12 41.28
CA PHE A 700 -31.66 -33.67 41.60
C PHE A 700 -31.18 -34.21 42.96
N ASP A 701 -32.07 -34.79 43.79
CA ASP A 701 -31.75 -35.47 45.05
C ASP A 701 -31.24 -36.91 44.83
N ARG A 702 -30.31 -37.07 43.88
CA ARG A 702 -29.65 -38.34 43.58
C ARG A 702 -28.27 -38.11 42.96
N PRO A 703 -27.33 -39.07 43.11
CA PRO A 703 -26.03 -39.01 42.44
C PRO A 703 -26.12 -38.87 40.92
N PHE A 704 -25.19 -38.12 40.34
CA PHE A 704 -24.96 -38.08 38.90
C PHE A 704 -23.86 -39.08 38.52
N GLN A 705 -24.00 -39.71 37.36
CA GLN A 705 -23.01 -40.64 36.85
C GLN A 705 -22.07 -39.94 35.86
N TYR A 706 -20.78 -39.88 36.21
CA TYR A 706 -19.70 -39.37 35.33
C TYR A 706 -18.75 -40.47 34.86
N ASN A 707 -18.94 -41.70 35.34
CA ASN A 707 -17.91 -42.71 35.48
C ASN A 707 -18.43 -44.12 35.12
N THR A 708 -19.18 -44.23 34.02
CA THR A 708 -19.75 -45.52 33.57
C THR A 708 -19.10 -45.98 32.27
N SER A 709 -19.18 -47.28 31.98
CA SER A 709 -18.59 -47.92 30.79
C SER A 709 -19.57 -48.05 29.61
N SER A 710 -20.82 -47.59 29.75
CA SER A 710 -21.82 -47.58 28.68
C SER A 710 -21.71 -46.29 27.86
N ALA A 711 -21.60 -46.42 26.55
CA ALA A 711 -21.46 -45.28 25.64
C ALA A 711 -22.60 -44.26 25.83
N SER A 712 -23.84 -44.68 25.99
CA SER A 712 -25.00 -43.78 26.07
C SER A 712 -25.06 -42.84 27.30
N GLU A 713 -24.30 -43.12 28.36
CA GLU A 713 -24.31 -42.35 29.62
C GLU A 713 -23.15 -41.34 29.73
N GLN A 714 -22.12 -41.49 28.88
CA GLN A 714 -20.85 -40.76 29.02
C GLN A 714 -20.88 -39.31 28.49
N PHE A 715 -21.89 -38.94 27.69
CA PHE A 715 -21.76 -37.78 26.79
C PHE A 715 -22.67 -36.57 27.12
N ASN A 716 -23.65 -36.73 28.01
CA ASN A 716 -24.56 -35.63 28.40
C ASN A 716 -24.26 -35.18 29.84
N ASN A 717 -23.01 -34.84 30.09
CA ASN A 717 -22.54 -34.24 31.34
C ASN A 717 -21.56 -33.10 31.05
N THR A 718 -21.40 -32.23 32.04
CA THR A 718 -20.60 -31.00 31.99
C THR A 718 -19.13 -31.19 31.55
N LEU A 719 -18.57 -32.41 31.63
CA LEU A 719 -17.19 -32.69 31.19
C LEU A 719 -17.04 -32.89 29.67
N THR A 720 -18.13 -33.02 28.93
CA THR A 720 -18.09 -33.38 27.51
C THR A 720 -18.01 -32.15 26.60
N TRP A 721 -18.73 -31.08 26.94
CA TRP A 721 -18.87 -29.89 26.09
C TRP A 721 -18.54 -28.61 26.84
N GLU A 722 -19.21 -28.40 27.97
CA GLU A 722 -19.15 -27.20 28.80
C GLU A 722 -17.75 -26.96 29.35
N TYR A 723 -17.07 -28.05 29.71
CA TYR A 723 -15.70 -28.04 30.19
C TYR A 723 -14.70 -27.49 29.16
N ASN A 724 -14.81 -27.87 27.88
CA ASN A 724 -13.91 -27.36 26.84
C ASN A 724 -14.15 -25.88 26.58
N MET A 725 -15.41 -25.43 26.53
CA MET A 725 -15.73 -24.00 26.42
C MET A 725 -15.22 -23.21 27.62
N THR A 726 -15.43 -23.73 28.85
CA THR A 726 -14.94 -23.13 30.10
C THR A 726 -13.43 -22.94 30.05
N ARG A 727 -12.67 -24.00 29.74
CA ARG A 727 -11.21 -23.92 29.61
C ARG A 727 -10.79 -22.88 28.58
N TRP A 728 -11.45 -22.86 27.42
CA TRP A 728 -11.09 -21.94 26.36
C TRP A 728 -11.37 -20.48 26.76
N LEU A 729 -12.58 -20.16 27.23
CA LEU A 729 -12.94 -18.81 27.68
C LEU A 729 -11.98 -18.30 28.75
N GLU A 730 -11.70 -19.14 29.74
CA GLU A 730 -10.79 -18.79 30.82
C GLU A 730 -9.35 -18.63 30.32
N SER A 731 -8.89 -19.47 29.38
CA SER A 731 -7.55 -19.35 28.79
C SER A 731 -7.33 -18.02 28.06
N GLN A 732 -8.40 -17.43 27.51
CA GLN A 732 -8.37 -16.12 26.85
C GLN A 732 -8.60 -14.96 27.84
N GLY A 733 -8.90 -15.25 29.11
CA GLY A 733 -9.17 -14.23 30.12
C GLY A 733 -10.48 -13.48 29.88
N TYR A 734 -11.51 -14.17 29.37
CA TYR A 734 -12.86 -13.60 29.34
C TYR A 734 -13.41 -13.42 30.76
N ASP A 735 -14.25 -12.40 30.94
CA ASP A 735 -14.96 -12.22 32.21
C ASP A 735 -16.26 -13.04 32.19
N VAL A 736 -16.26 -14.13 32.95
CA VAL A 736 -17.34 -15.13 32.95
C VAL A 736 -17.93 -15.28 34.35
N SER A 737 -19.25 -15.35 34.44
CA SER A 737 -19.98 -15.87 35.61
C SER A 737 -20.82 -17.08 35.22
N TYR A 738 -21.03 -17.99 36.18
CA TYR A 738 -21.65 -19.29 35.93
C TYR A 738 -22.95 -19.43 36.72
N TYR A 739 -23.94 -20.07 36.10
CA TYR A 739 -25.23 -20.42 36.70
C TYR A 739 -25.83 -21.65 35.99
N THR A 740 -26.97 -22.14 36.44
CA THR A 740 -27.64 -23.33 35.88
C THR A 740 -28.97 -22.96 35.19
N ASN A 741 -29.56 -23.89 34.42
CA ASN A 741 -30.93 -23.72 33.88
C ASN A 741 -31.96 -23.33 34.95
N ILE A 742 -31.84 -23.89 36.17
CA ILE A 742 -32.74 -23.60 37.28
C ILE A 742 -32.59 -22.13 37.70
N ASP A 743 -31.35 -21.63 37.76
CA ASP A 743 -31.08 -20.23 38.09
C ASP A 743 -31.64 -19.28 37.03
N ALA A 744 -31.45 -19.60 35.74
CA ALA A 744 -32.04 -18.83 34.65
C ALA A 744 -33.58 -18.84 34.68
N SER A 745 -34.18 -19.90 35.22
CA SER A 745 -35.63 -20.01 35.43
C SER A 745 -36.15 -19.12 36.57
N ILE A 746 -35.40 -18.98 37.68
CA ILE A 746 -35.91 -18.34 38.91
C ILE A 746 -35.27 -16.98 39.23
N ASN A 747 -34.16 -16.61 38.59
CA ASN A 747 -33.44 -15.36 38.83
C ASN A 747 -33.17 -14.60 37.52
N PRO A 748 -34.21 -13.99 36.90
CA PRO A 748 -34.07 -13.28 35.62
C PRO A 748 -33.10 -12.09 35.67
N LEU A 749 -32.91 -11.47 36.84
CA LEU A 749 -31.99 -10.32 36.99
C LEU A 749 -30.54 -10.70 36.67
N GLN A 750 -30.15 -11.94 36.91
CA GLN A 750 -28.82 -12.44 36.56
C GLN A 750 -28.57 -12.35 35.05
N LEU A 751 -29.58 -12.67 34.23
CA LEU A 751 -29.50 -12.60 32.76
C LEU A 751 -29.35 -11.16 32.28
N TYR A 752 -30.06 -10.21 32.90
CA TYR A 752 -30.02 -8.79 32.53
C TYR A 752 -28.72 -8.09 32.96
N SER A 753 -27.99 -8.67 33.92
CA SER A 753 -26.74 -8.12 34.42
C SER A 753 -25.54 -8.38 33.48
N GLN A 754 -25.72 -9.23 32.47
CA GLN A 754 -24.66 -9.70 31.58
C GLN A 754 -24.81 -9.09 30.19
N LYS A 755 -23.69 -8.97 29.47
CA LYS A 755 -23.72 -8.55 28.06
C LYS A 755 -24.15 -9.69 27.14
N THR A 756 -23.77 -10.93 27.49
CA THR A 756 -24.04 -12.12 26.68
C THR A 756 -24.49 -13.29 27.55
N PHE A 757 -25.65 -13.87 27.23
CA PHE A 757 -26.05 -15.21 27.66
C PHE A 757 -25.36 -16.26 26.79
N LEU A 758 -24.77 -17.29 27.40
CA LEU A 758 -24.06 -18.35 26.71
C LEU A 758 -24.63 -19.73 27.07
N SER A 759 -25.12 -20.43 26.06
CA SER A 759 -25.52 -21.84 26.10
C SER A 759 -24.56 -22.67 25.23
N VAL A 760 -24.18 -23.84 25.73
CA VAL A 760 -23.03 -24.60 25.25
C VAL A 760 -23.37 -26.08 25.17
N GLY A 761 -22.91 -26.76 24.12
CA GLY A 761 -23.01 -28.21 24.04
C GLY A 761 -24.45 -28.67 23.80
N HIS A 762 -25.01 -29.45 24.73
CA HIS A 762 -26.32 -30.10 24.58
C HIS A 762 -27.32 -29.62 25.64
N ASP A 763 -27.90 -28.44 25.43
CA ASP A 763 -28.78 -27.76 26.39
C ASP A 763 -30.27 -27.94 26.05
N GLU A 764 -30.71 -29.21 26.07
CA GLU A 764 -31.96 -29.70 25.47
C GLU A 764 -33.24 -29.37 26.26
N TYR A 765 -33.18 -29.30 27.59
CA TYR A 765 -34.35 -29.26 28.48
C TYR A 765 -34.49 -27.90 29.18
N TRP A 766 -35.47 -27.10 28.78
CA TRP A 766 -35.69 -25.75 29.31
C TRP A 766 -37.07 -25.60 29.93
N SER A 767 -37.18 -24.87 31.04
CA SER A 767 -38.50 -24.50 31.56
C SER A 767 -39.13 -23.39 30.73
N MET A 768 -40.46 -23.27 30.79
CA MET A 768 -41.17 -22.14 30.17
C MET A 768 -40.68 -20.81 30.76
N GLU A 769 -40.44 -20.76 32.07
CA GLU A 769 -39.92 -19.60 32.78
C GLU A 769 -38.53 -19.22 32.29
N GLN A 770 -37.61 -20.19 32.15
CA GLN A 770 -36.29 -19.96 31.57
C GLN A 770 -36.40 -19.39 30.15
N ARG A 771 -37.23 -20.01 29.30
CA ARG A 771 -37.45 -19.54 27.92
C ARG A 771 -37.95 -18.10 27.89
N ASN A 772 -38.88 -17.74 28.76
CA ASN A 772 -39.38 -16.38 28.89
C ASN A 772 -38.30 -15.40 29.33
N ASN A 773 -37.52 -15.76 30.35
CA ASN A 773 -36.47 -14.89 30.90
C ASN A 773 -35.36 -14.64 29.87
N VAL A 774 -34.94 -15.66 29.10
CA VAL A 774 -33.92 -15.52 28.04
C VAL A 774 -34.43 -14.68 26.88
N GLU A 775 -35.67 -14.89 26.42
CA GLU A 775 -36.28 -14.03 25.39
C GLU A 775 -36.42 -12.58 25.88
N GLN A 776 -36.84 -12.39 27.12
CA GLN A 776 -36.94 -11.06 27.72
C GLN A 776 -35.55 -10.40 27.85
N ALA A 777 -34.50 -11.15 28.14
CA ALA A 777 -33.14 -10.62 28.19
C ALA A 777 -32.69 -10.12 26.81
N ARG A 778 -32.92 -10.93 25.75
CA ARG A 778 -32.70 -10.52 24.36
C ARG A 778 -33.47 -9.26 24.02
N ASP A 779 -34.75 -9.21 24.37
CA ASP A 779 -35.61 -8.08 24.05
C ASP A 779 -35.25 -6.81 24.85
N ASN A 780 -34.46 -6.94 25.92
CA ASN A 780 -33.85 -5.84 26.68
C ASN A 780 -32.38 -5.57 26.32
N GLY A 781 -31.84 -6.19 25.27
CA GLY A 781 -30.51 -5.89 24.73
C GLY A 781 -29.39 -6.85 25.14
N THR A 782 -29.65 -7.88 25.94
CA THR A 782 -28.67 -8.93 26.24
C THR A 782 -28.44 -9.80 25.00
N ASN A 783 -27.18 -9.99 24.59
CA ASN A 783 -26.85 -10.83 23.45
C ASN A 783 -27.00 -12.32 23.79
N LEU A 784 -27.29 -13.17 22.81
CA LEU A 784 -27.44 -14.62 23.00
C LEU A 784 -26.45 -15.38 22.12
N ALA A 785 -25.60 -16.19 22.73
CA ALA A 785 -24.65 -17.07 22.05
C ALA A 785 -25.00 -18.53 22.32
N PHE A 786 -25.34 -19.27 21.26
CA PHE A 786 -25.63 -20.69 21.30
C PHE A 786 -24.51 -21.45 20.58
N PHE A 787 -23.51 -21.89 21.35
CA PHE A 787 -22.49 -22.85 20.89
C PHE A 787 -23.00 -24.27 21.13
N SER A 788 -24.19 -24.53 20.59
CA SER A 788 -25.04 -25.67 20.93
C SER A 788 -25.88 -26.07 19.71
N ALA A 789 -26.50 -27.25 19.80
CA ALA A 789 -27.62 -27.70 18.97
C ALA A 789 -28.60 -28.47 19.85
N ASN A 790 -29.79 -28.73 19.30
CA ASN A 790 -30.90 -29.32 20.04
C ASN A 790 -31.25 -28.55 21.32
N THR A 791 -30.96 -27.25 21.33
CA THR A 791 -31.17 -26.38 22.48
C THR A 791 -32.65 -26.05 22.64
N ALA A 792 -33.13 -26.03 23.88
CA ALA A 792 -34.52 -25.67 24.20
C ALA A 792 -35.55 -26.47 23.39
N TYR A 793 -35.28 -27.77 23.18
CA TYR A 793 -36.15 -28.67 22.42
C TYR A 793 -37.34 -29.11 23.27
N TRP A 794 -37.09 -29.55 24.51
CA TRP A 794 -38.14 -29.96 25.46
C TRP A 794 -38.49 -28.87 26.46
N GLN A 795 -39.79 -28.60 26.60
CA GLN A 795 -40.34 -27.86 27.73
C GLN A 795 -40.42 -28.76 28.97
N VAL A 796 -39.82 -28.31 30.07
CA VAL A 796 -39.88 -28.98 31.39
C VAL A 796 -40.57 -28.13 32.44
N ARG A 797 -40.96 -28.74 33.56
CA ARG A 797 -41.41 -28.03 34.77
C ARG A 797 -40.57 -28.41 35.97
N PHE A 798 -40.35 -27.46 36.87
CA PHE A 798 -39.69 -27.70 38.15
C PHE A 798 -40.70 -27.87 39.28
N GLU A 799 -40.52 -28.91 40.09
CA GLU A 799 -41.36 -29.26 41.22
C GLU A 799 -40.52 -29.43 42.50
N PRO A 800 -41.12 -29.30 43.69
CA PRO A 800 -40.44 -29.64 44.93
C PRO A 800 -40.10 -31.14 45.01
N SER A 801 -39.02 -31.51 45.70
CA SER A 801 -38.79 -32.92 46.07
C SER A 801 -39.88 -33.42 47.01
N THR A 802 -39.97 -34.74 47.21
CA THR A 802 -40.90 -35.32 48.19
C THR A 802 -40.59 -34.92 49.64
N SER A 803 -39.46 -34.23 49.88
CA SER A 803 -39.11 -33.62 51.16
C SER A 803 -39.46 -32.12 51.24
N GLY A 804 -40.07 -31.56 50.20
CA GLY A 804 -40.57 -30.18 50.13
C GLY A 804 -39.56 -29.13 49.67
N GLN A 805 -38.35 -29.51 49.26
CA GLN A 805 -37.36 -28.55 48.75
C GLN A 805 -37.71 -28.15 47.31
N ALA A 806 -37.88 -26.86 47.06
CA ALA A 806 -38.28 -26.33 45.75
C ALA A 806 -37.27 -26.63 44.64
N ASN A 807 -37.75 -26.81 43.42
CA ASN A 807 -36.95 -27.01 42.19
C ASN A 807 -35.97 -28.18 42.27
N ARG A 808 -36.33 -29.25 42.98
CA ARG A 808 -35.52 -30.46 43.13
C ARG A 808 -35.99 -31.62 42.25
N VAL A 809 -37.12 -31.48 41.58
CA VAL A 809 -37.66 -32.44 40.60
C VAL A 809 -37.89 -31.74 39.28
N MET A 810 -37.46 -32.36 38.19
CA MET A 810 -37.76 -31.96 36.82
C MET A 810 -38.79 -32.93 36.22
N THR A 811 -39.94 -32.40 35.84
CA THR A 811 -41.05 -33.15 35.22
C THR A 811 -41.00 -33.01 33.71
N VAL A 812 -41.09 -34.13 32.99
CA VAL A 812 -41.20 -34.20 31.53
C VAL A 812 -41.89 -35.48 31.06
N TYR A 813 -43.02 -35.35 30.38
CA TYR A 813 -43.82 -36.47 29.86
C TYR A 813 -43.49 -36.72 28.38
N LYS A 814 -42.48 -37.57 28.11
CA LYS A 814 -42.11 -37.98 26.74
C LYS A 814 -42.91 -39.20 26.27
N ASP A 815 -43.26 -39.26 24.99
CA ASP A 815 -43.89 -40.45 24.40
C ASP A 815 -42.89 -41.58 24.09
N THR A 816 -43.38 -42.80 23.87
CA THR A 816 -42.57 -44.02 23.64
C THR A 816 -41.63 -43.95 22.43
N SER A 817 -41.85 -43.03 21.48
CA SER A 817 -40.97 -42.85 20.33
C SER A 817 -39.73 -42.02 20.65
N GLY A 818 -39.77 -41.22 21.72
CA GLY A 818 -38.70 -40.28 22.06
C GLY A 818 -38.61 -39.05 21.14
N ILE A 819 -39.45 -38.99 20.09
CA ILE A 819 -39.47 -37.95 19.06
C ILE A 819 -40.82 -37.23 18.92
N GLY A 820 -41.93 -37.80 19.41
CA GLY A 820 -43.24 -37.15 19.38
C GLY A 820 -43.51 -36.31 20.63
N THR A 821 -44.65 -35.60 20.66
CA THR A 821 -44.87 -34.48 21.59
C THR A 821 -45.01 -34.92 23.06
N GLY A 822 -45.54 -36.11 23.33
CA GLY A 822 -45.78 -36.57 24.70
C GLY A 822 -46.85 -35.79 25.49
N ALA A 823 -47.36 -34.67 24.94
CA ALA A 823 -48.31 -33.77 25.58
C ALA A 823 -49.56 -34.49 26.13
N ALA A 824 -50.12 -35.46 25.39
CA ALA A 824 -51.31 -36.19 25.83
C ALA A 824 -51.08 -37.06 27.09
N LEU A 825 -49.82 -37.38 27.42
CA LEU A 825 -49.46 -38.14 28.63
C LEU A 825 -49.39 -37.25 29.87
N ASP A 826 -49.19 -35.94 29.69
CA ASP A 826 -49.10 -34.99 30.78
C ASP A 826 -50.50 -34.60 31.26
N PRO A 827 -50.87 -34.86 32.52
CA PRO A 827 -52.19 -34.53 33.04
C PRO A 827 -52.55 -33.04 32.94
N ILE A 828 -51.55 -32.15 32.92
CA ILE A 828 -51.81 -30.70 32.85
C ILE A 828 -52.32 -30.26 31.47
N THR A 829 -52.08 -31.04 30.42
CA THR A 829 -52.40 -30.65 29.03
C THR A 829 -53.88 -30.38 28.83
N GLN A 830 -54.76 -31.07 29.56
CA GLN A 830 -56.21 -30.87 29.44
C GLN A 830 -56.69 -29.54 30.03
N THR A 831 -55.99 -29.01 31.04
CA THR A 831 -56.40 -27.81 31.78
C THR A 831 -55.57 -26.59 31.42
N ASN A 832 -54.31 -26.78 31.05
CA ASN A 832 -53.38 -25.75 30.60
C ASN A 832 -52.40 -26.33 29.55
N PRO A 833 -52.80 -26.42 28.28
CA PRO A 833 -51.96 -26.96 27.20
C PRO A 833 -50.58 -26.29 27.10
N ALA A 834 -50.50 -24.97 27.31
CA ALA A 834 -49.24 -24.24 27.23
C ALA A 834 -48.24 -24.61 28.34
N ALA A 835 -48.71 -25.20 29.45
CA ALA A 835 -47.87 -25.71 30.51
C ALA A 835 -47.50 -27.19 30.33
N ALA A 836 -47.99 -27.88 29.29
CA ALA A 836 -47.64 -29.26 29.01
C ALA A 836 -46.12 -29.43 28.86
N THR A 837 -45.57 -30.53 29.37
CA THR A 837 -44.17 -30.88 29.12
C THR A 837 -44.07 -31.64 27.81
N THR A 838 -43.69 -30.92 26.76
CA THR A 838 -43.70 -31.37 25.37
C THR A 838 -42.62 -30.62 24.60
N LEU A 839 -42.48 -30.86 23.30
CA LEU A 839 -41.61 -30.06 22.44
C LEU A 839 -42.05 -28.60 22.44
N PHE A 840 -41.10 -27.67 22.50
CA PHE A 840 -41.40 -26.23 22.38
C PHE A 840 -42.10 -25.88 21.06
N ARG A 841 -41.74 -26.58 19.99
CA ARG A 841 -42.38 -26.47 18.67
C ARG A 841 -43.75 -27.17 18.54
N SER A 842 -44.20 -27.91 19.56
CA SER A 842 -45.49 -28.61 19.45
C SER A 842 -46.66 -27.62 19.42
N PRO A 843 -47.83 -27.99 18.87
CA PRO A 843 -48.98 -27.09 18.79
C PRO A 843 -49.45 -26.54 20.15
N GLU A 844 -49.25 -27.30 21.24
CA GLU A 844 -49.66 -26.92 22.59
C GLU A 844 -48.85 -25.73 23.14
N VAL A 845 -47.57 -25.64 22.78
CA VAL A 845 -46.63 -24.59 23.24
C VAL A 845 -46.43 -23.51 22.17
N ASN A 846 -46.36 -23.92 20.90
CA ASN A 846 -46.25 -23.08 19.72
C ASN A 846 -45.12 -22.02 19.78
N ARG A 847 -43.96 -22.42 20.28
CA ARG A 847 -42.76 -21.57 20.38
C ARG A 847 -41.53 -22.33 19.88
N PRO A 848 -41.43 -22.61 18.57
CA PRO A 848 -40.33 -23.40 18.05
C PRO A 848 -38.97 -22.74 18.33
N GLU A 849 -37.94 -23.57 18.39
CA GLU A 849 -36.58 -23.21 18.78
C GLU A 849 -36.02 -22.15 17.81
N ASN A 850 -36.31 -22.27 16.50
CA ASN A 850 -35.86 -21.32 15.48
C ASN A 850 -36.40 -19.90 15.68
N ALA A 851 -37.51 -19.71 16.40
CA ALA A 851 -38.01 -18.36 16.71
C ALA A 851 -37.08 -17.59 17.68
N LEU A 852 -36.20 -18.29 18.41
CA LEU A 852 -35.16 -17.70 19.26
C LEU A 852 -33.76 -17.94 18.71
N LEU A 853 -33.43 -19.16 18.29
CA LEU A 853 -32.08 -19.51 17.86
C LEU A 853 -31.82 -19.19 16.39
N GLY A 854 -32.87 -18.97 15.59
CA GLY A 854 -32.78 -18.87 14.12
C GLY A 854 -32.67 -20.22 13.40
N VAL A 855 -32.25 -21.26 14.10
CA VAL A 855 -32.17 -22.66 13.65
C VAL A 855 -32.84 -23.57 14.66
N ALA A 856 -33.10 -24.81 14.29
CA ALA A 856 -33.65 -25.80 15.20
C ALA A 856 -33.24 -27.23 14.85
N TYR A 857 -33.36 -28.13 15.83
CA TYR A 857 -32.96 -29.54 15.71
C TYR A 857 -33.60 -30.24 14.51
N ILE A 858 -32.76 -30.93 13.73
CA ILE A 858 -33.18 -31.73 12.57
C ILE A 858 -32.58 -33.14 12.51
N GLY A 859 -31.54 -33.48 13.28
CA GLY A 859 -30.97 -34.82 13.24
C GLY A 859 -29.69 -35.01 14.05
N ASP A 860 -29.31 -36.29 14.18
CA ASP A 860 -28.25 -36.78 15.04
C ASP A 860 -27.54 -38.02 14.47
N TRP A 861 -26.40 -38.37 15.07
CA TRP A 861 -25.59 -39.55 14.72
C TRP A 861 -26.07 -40.88 15.36
N GLY A 862 -27.15 -40.87 16.15
CA GLY A 862 -27.64 -42.00 16.92
C GLY A 862 -26.70 -42.43 18.06
N SER A 863 -27.13 -43.38 18.89
CA SER A 863 -26.41 -43.81 20.10
C SER A 863 -25.03 -44.49 19.87
N ASN A 864 -24.55 -44.59 18.63
CA ASN A 864 -23.43 -45.45 18.26
C ASN A 864 -22.06 -44.74 18.27
N ASN A 865 -21.95 -43.39 18.14
CA ASN A 865 -20.67 -42.69 18.28
C ASN A 865 -20.78 -41.15 18.38
N VAL A 866 -20.63 -40.56 19.56
CA VAL A 866 -20.65 -39.09 19.73
C VAL A 866 -19.38 -38.38 19.27
N TYR A 867 -18.34 -39.10 18.89
CA TYR A 867 -17.13 -38.51 18.31
C TYR A 867 -17.21 -38.46 16.78
N ASN A 868 -18.29 -38.91 16.15
CA ASN A 868 -18.50 -38.69 14.72
C ASN A 868 -19.01 -37.27 14.48
N GLY A 869 -18.45 -36.57 13.50
CA GLY A 869 -18.86 -35.22 13.14
C GLY A 869 -18.65 -34.98 11.64
N PHE A 870 -19.51 -34.16 11.05
CA PHE A 870 -19.37 -33.60 9.72
C PHE A 870 -18.54 -32.31 9.77
N ASP A 871 -18.05 -31.89 8.61
CA ASP A 871 -17.31 -30.65 8.48
C ASP A 871 -18.23 -29.44 8.58
N TYR A 872 -17.81 -28.41 9.30
CA TYR A 872 -18.44 -27.10 9.26
C TYR A 872 -18.00 -26.37 7.99
N VAL A 873 -18.92 -26.16 7.04
CA VAL A 873 -18.61 -25.62 5.71
C VAL A 873 -19.03 -24.15 5.60
N ILE A 874 -18.06 -23.28 5.33
CA ILE A 874 -18.28 -21.83 5.26
C ILE A 874 -19.14 -21.49 4.03
N SER A 875 -20.23 -20.74 4.21
CA SER A 875 -21.08 -20.28 3.10
C SER A 875 -21.14 -18.77 2.94
N ASN A 876 -20.66 -18.00 3.93
CA ASN A 876 -20.62 -16.54 3.89
C ASN A 876 -19.34 -15.98 4.53
N ALA A 877 -18.19 -16.24 3.91
CA ALA A 877 -16.87 -15.82 4.38
C ALA A 877 -16.66 -14.29 4.43
N ALA A 878 -17.51 -13.51 3.75
CA ALA A 878 -17.49 -12.05 3.83
C ALA A 878 -18.08 -11.50 5.13
N ASP A 879 -18.75 -12.33 5.92
CA ASP A 879 -19.33 -11.94 7.20
C ASP A 879 -18.24 -11.52 8.20
N PRO A 880 -18.44 -10.45 9.01
CA PRO A 880 -17.47 -10.02 10.01
C PRO A 880 -17.05 -11.10 11.00
N TYR A 881 -17.89 -12.11 11.24
CA TYR A 881 -17.53 -13.22 12.13
C TYR A 881 -16.37 -14.07 11.59
N TYR A 882 -16.08 -14.01 10.29
CA TYR A 882 -14.93 -14.67 9.66
C TYR A 882 -13.70 -13.77 9.46
N ALA A 883 -13.74 -12.52 9.93
CA ALA A 883 -12.59 -11.61 9.84
C ALA A 883 -11.33 -12.21 10.49
N ASN A 884 -10.17 -12.00 9.87
CA ASN A 884 -8.86 -12.51 10.33
C ASN A 884 -8.72 -14.04 10.40
N THR A 885 -9.67 -14.81 9.82
CA THR A 885 -9.56 -16.28 9.77
C THR A 885 -8.85 -16.80 8.52
N GLY A 886 -8.83 -16.00 7.44
CA GLY A 886 -8.37 -16.41 6.11
C GLY A 886 -9.30 -17.39 5.39
N LEU A 887 -10.46 -17.71 5.95
CA LEU A 887 -11.43 -18.64 5.37
C LEU A 887 -12.15 -18.04 4.16
N GLN A 888 -12.47 -18.89 3.20
CA GLN A 888 -13.27 -18.59 1.99
C GLN A 888 -14.53 -19.45 1.95
N ASN A 889 -15.50 -19.08 1.09
CA ASN A 889 -16.68 -19.91 0.87
C ASN A 889 -16.28 -21.30 0.35
N GLY A 890 -16.81 -22.35 0.97
CA GLY A 890 -16.46 -23.75 0.69
C GLY A 890 -15.34 -24.32 1.57
N ASP A 891 -14.58 -23.48 2.27
CA ASP A 891 -13.60 -23.96 3.26
C ASP A 891 -14.29 -24.71 4.40
N LYS A 892 -13.51 -25.55 5.07
CA LYS A 892 -14.00 -26.49 6.06
C LYS A 892 -13.25 -26.39 7.38
N LEU A 893 -14.00 -26.46 8.47
CA LEU A 893 -13.49 -26.76 9.80
C LEU A 893 -13.89 -28.20 10.15
N ILE A 894 -12.90 -29.05 10.37
CA ILE A 894 -13.07 -30.50 10.25
C ILE A 894 -13.80 -31.10 11.46
N GLY A 895 -14.90 -31.82 11.18
CA GLY A 895 -15.65 -32.55 12.21
C GLY A 895 -16.31 -31.66 13.28
N LEU A 896 -16.76 -30.46 12.95
CA LEU A 896 -17.32 -29.52 13.94
C LEU A 896 -18.83 -29.42 13.90
N VAL A 897 -19.49 -30.26 13.10
CA VAL A 897 -20.95 -30.40 13.02
C VAL A 897 -21.38 -31.79 13.50
N GLY A 898 -22.04 -31.85 14.64
CA GLY A 898 -22.42 -33.08 15.35
C GLY A 898 -22.47 -32.78 16.85
N TYR A 899 -22.62 -33.73 17.76
CA TYR A 899 -23.23 -35.05 17.63
C TYR A 899 -24.67 -34.91 17.09
N GLU A 900 -25.32 -33.82 17.48
CA GLU A 900 -26.61 -33.35 16.99
C GLU A 900 -26.43 -32.00 16.30
N TRP A 901 -27.31 -31.71 15.35
CA TRP A 901 -27.22 -30.47 14.57
C TRP A 901 -28.59 -29.85 14.26
N ASP A 902 -28.54 -28.54 14.08
CA ASP A 902 -29.70 -27.71 13.78
C ASP A 902 -29.64 -27.19 12.34
N ALA A 903 -30.80 -26.84 11.81
CA ALA A 903 -30.95 -26.21 10.50
C ALA A 903 -32.10 -25.21 10.46
N LEU A 904 -32.21 -24.49 9.35
CA LEU A 904 -33.35 -23.62 9.09
C LEU A 904 -34.64 -24.44 8.94
N LEU A 905 -35.68 -24.08 9.70
CA LEU A 905 -37.01 -24.67 9.56
C LEU A 905 -37.87 -23.91 8.55
N ASN A 906 -38.63 -24.66 7.75
CA ASN A 906 -39.61 -24.09 6.82
C ASN A 906 -40.99 -23.89 7.49
N ASN A 907 -41.04 -23.07 8.54
CA ASN A 907 -42.27 -22.79 9.30
C ASN A 907 -42.68 -21.31 9.31
N GLY A 908 -41.94 -20.44 8.63
CA GLY A 908 -42.22 -19.00 8.57
C GLY A 908 -41.94 -18.23 9.87
N LEU A 909 -41.35 -18.86 10.89
CA LEU A 909 -41.06 -18.25 12.20
C LEU A 909 -39.58 -17.92 12.40
N THR A 910 -38.78 -17.99 11.34
CA THR A 910 -37.38 -17.58 11.36
C THR A 910 -37.27 -16.05 11.56
N PRO A 911 -36.40 -15.56 12.46
CA PRO A 911 -36.24 -14.13 12.73
C PRO A 911 -35.89 -13.31 11.49
N ALA A 912 -36.42 -12.09 11.42
CA ALA A 912 -36.11 -11.15 10.34
C ALA A 912 -34.62 -10.77 10.32
N GLY A 913 -34.06 -10.60 9.12
CA GLY A 913 -32.65 -10.22 8.96
C GLY A 913 -31.65 -11.32 9.31
N LEU A 914 -32.09 -12.59 9.40
CA LEU A 914 -31.20 -13.72 9.63
C LEU A 914 -30.18 -13.87 8.50
N VAL A 915 -28.93 -14.09 8.89
CA VAL A 915 -27.78 -14.35 8.03
C VAL A 915 -27.33 -15.79 8.24
N VAL A 916 -27.22 -16.53 7.14
CA VAL A 916 -26.63 -17.88 7.14
C VAL A 916 -25.12 -17.77 7.01
N LEU A 917 -24.40 -18.37 7.95
CA LEU A 917 -22.94 -18.33 8.05
C LEU A 917 -22.32 -19.60 7.46
N SER A 918 -22.93 -20.75 7.72
CA SER A 918 -22.50 -22.06 7.20
C SER A 918 -23.65 -22.87 6.58
N GLN A 919 -23.28 -23.75 5.65
CA GLN A 919 -24.14 -24.74 5.03
C GLN A 919 -23.40 -26.08 4.97
N SER A 920 -23.57 -26.88 6.01
CA SER A 920 -22.78 -28.09 6.21
C SER A 920 -23.58 -29.32 5.78
N PRO A 921 -23.09 -30.12 4.81
CA PRO A 921 -23.73 -31.37 4.43
C PRO A 921 -23.74 -32.36 5.61
N VAL A 922 -24.92 -32.90 5.90
CA VAL A 922 -25.17 -33.81 7.02
C VAL A 922 -26.08 -34.95 6.58
N GLN A 923 -26.03 -36.06 7.31
CA GLN A 923 -26.89 -37.21 7.07
C GLN A 923 -27.24 -37.86 8.41
N SER A 924 -28.50 -37.73 8.83
CA SER A 924 -28.99 -38.32 10.08
C SER A 924 -28.84 -39.84 10.06
N GLN A 925 -28.31 -40.39 11.14
CA GLN A 925 -28.37 -41.83 11.43
C GLN A 925 -29.43 -42.15 12.49
N GLY A 926 -29.86 -41.14 13.26
CA GLY A 926 -30.98 -41.20 14.18
C GLY A 926 -32.34 -40.98 13.52
N LEU A 927 -33.41 -41.13 14.31
CA LEU A 927 -34.78 -40.84 13.88
C LEU A 927 -34.97 -39.34 13.72
N LEU A 928 -35.51 -38.92 12.58
CA LEU A 928 -35.81 -37.52 12.34
C LEU A 928 -36.95 -37.05 13.27
N PRO A 929 -36.83 -35.86 13.88
CA PRO A 929 -37.92 -35.27 14.64
C PRO A 929 -39.10 -34.89 13.71
N PRO A 930 -40.27 -34.54 14.26
CA PRO A 930 -41.36 -33.94 13.48
C PRO A 930 -40.89 -32.62 12.84
N LEU A 931 -40.79 -32.60 11.51
CA LEU A 931 -40.32 -31.43 10.74
C LEU A 931 -41.43 -30.83 9.88
N PRO A 932 -41.50 -29.49 9.76
CA PRO A 932 -42.38 -28.83 8.80
C PRO A 932 -42.10 -29.30 7.37
N PRO A 933 -43.14 -29.52 6.54
CA PRO A 933 -42.97 -29.89 5.13
C PRO A 933 -42.01 -28.94 4.38
N GLY A 934 -41.08 -29.52 3.61
CA GLY A 934 -40.08 -28.77 2.85
C GLY A 934 -38.84 -28.34 3.64
N THR A 935 -38.74 -28.69 4.93
CA THR A 935 -37.49 -28.53 5.70
C THR A 935 -36.42 -29.47 5.14
N SER A 936 -35.21 -28.95 4.88
CA SER A 936 -34.07 -29.78 4.45
C SER A 936 -33.51 -30.56 5.63
N THR A 937 -33.32 -31.87 5.45
CA THR A 937 -32.75 -32.78 6.45
C THR A 937 -31.28 -33.11 6.20
N THR A 938 -30.70 -32.54 5.13
CA THR A 938 -29.35 -32.89 4.65
C THR A 938 -28.35 -31.74 4.78
N ILE A 939 -28.79 -30.60 5.33
CA ILE A 939 -27.95 -29.42 5.54
C ILE A 939 -28.15 -28.91 6.96
N SER A 940 -27.06 -28.75 7.70
CA SER A 940 -27.01 -28.02 8.97
C SER A 940 -26.54 -26.58 8.73
N ASN A 941 -27.02 -25.65 9.56
CA ASN A 941 -26.70 -24.24 9.45
C ASN A 941 -26.21 -23.64 10.76
N ALA A 942 -25.15 -22.85 10.69
CA ALA A 942 -24.89 -21.78 11.65
C ALA A 942 -25.44 -20.46 11.13
N VAL A 943 -25.97 -19.65 12.04
CA VAL A 943 -26.69 -18.42 11.72
C VAL A 943 -26.37 -17.32 12.71
N ARG A 944 -26.64 -16.08 12.29
CA ARG A 944 -26.76 -14.95 13.21
C ARG A 944 -27.91 -14.04 12.80
N TYR A 945 -28.47 -13.30 13.74
CA TYR A 945 -29.38 -12.20 13.46
C TYR A 945 -29.25 -11.10 14.53
N THR A 946 -29.85 -9.94 14.28
CA THR A 946 -29.97 -8.85 15.27
C THR A 946 -31.44 -8.69 15.62
N ALA A 947 -31.79 -8.85 16.89
CA ALA A 947 -33.14 -8.65 17.39
C ALA A 947 -33.55 -7.17 17.32
N ALA A 948 -34.85 -6.88 17.44
CA ALA A 948 -35.37 -5.52 17.39
C ALA A 948 -34.79 -4.60 18.48
N SER A 949 -34.38 -5.16 19.61
CA SER A 949 -33.68 -4.49 20.72
C SER A 949 -32.24 -4.06 20.40
N GLY A 950 -31.68 -4.54 19.27
CA GLY A 950 -30.26 -4.43 18.96
C GLY A 950 -29.40 -5.60 19.46
N ALA A 951 -29.95 -6.49 20.29
CA ALA A 951 -29.25 -7.69 20.76
C ALA A 951 -28.84 -8.59 19.59
N LYS A 952 -27.61 -9.08 19.62
CA LYS A 952 -27.07 -10.06 18.68
C LYS A 952 -27.43 -11.46 19.13
N VAL A 953 -27.84 -12.30 18.19
CA VAL A 953 -28.05 -13.72 18.42
C VAL A 953 -27.19 -14.50 17.43
N PHE A 954 -26.40 -15.44 17.95
CA PHE A 954 -25.55 -16.33 17.17
C PHE A 954 -25.81 -17.77 17.57
N SER A 955 -26.00 -18.64 16.59
CA SER A 955 -26.22 -20.07 16.79
C SER A 955 -25.34 -20.86 15.86
N THR A 956 -24.66 -21.84 16.42
CA THR A 956 -23.70 -22.67 15.68
C THR A 956 -24.36 -23.88 15.06
N GLY A 957 -25.52 -24.26 15.60
CA GLY A 957 -26.31 -25.39 15.14
C GLY A 957 -25.59 -26.72 15.28
N SER A 958 -24.68 -26.84 16.26
CA SER A 958 -23.84 -28.01 16.48
C SER A 958 -23.39 -28.09 17.93
N VAL A 959 -23.53 -29.28 18.54
CA VAL A 959 -23.09 -29.61 19.90
C VAL A 959 -21.55 -29.66 20.00
N GLN A 960 -20.88 -30.21 18.98
CA GLN A 960 -19.44 -30.52 18.94
C GLN A 960 -18.56 -29.32 18.61
N TRP A 961 -19.16 -28.21 18.22
CA TRP A 961 -18.38 -27.08 17.73
C TRP A 961 -17.38 -26.55 18.77
N VAL A 962 -17.71 -26.68 20.06
CA VAL A 962 -16.80 -26.32 21.16
C VAL A 962 -15.45 -27.04 21.11
N TRP A 963 -15.37 -28.21 20.46
CA TRP A 963 -14.13 -28.95 20.30
C TRP A 963 -13.14 -28.28 19.34
N GLY A 964 -13.61 -27.36 18.49
CA GLY A 964 -12.75 -26.46 17.72
C GLY A 964 -11.99 -25.47 18.59
N LEU A 965 -12.47 -25.21 19.81
CA LEU A 965 -11.90 -24.23 20.74
C LEU A 965 -10.88 -24.87 21.70
N ASP A 966 -11.26 -26.00 22.31
CA ASP A 966 -10.42 -26.84 23.17
C ASP A 966 -10.87 -28.30 23.00
N SER A 967 -9.94 -29.24 22.97
CA SER A 967 -10.23 -30.68 22.75
C SER A 967 -9.69 -31.56 23.88
N ASP A 968 -9.53 -31.03 25.08
CA ASP A 968 -9.18 -31.86 26.23
C ASP A 968 -10.23 -32.96 26.41
N ARG A 969 -9.78 -34.21 26.61
CA ARG A 969 -10.64 -35.40 26.75
C ARG A 969 -11.52 -35.74 25.54
N VAL A 970 -11.19 -35.19 24.37
CA VAL A 970 -11.86 -35.52 23.11
C VAL A 970 -11.06 -36.57 22.34
N THR A 971 -11.72 -37.64 21.90
CA THR A 971 -11.13 -38.62 20.99
C THR A 971 -11.01 -37.99 19.61
N ASN A 972 -9.80 -37.97 19.03
CA ASN A 972 -9.44 -37.21 17.82
C ASN A 972 -9.61 -35.69 18.00
N PRO A 973 -8.64 -35.00 18.62
CA PRO A 973 -8.67 -33.56 18.85
C PRO A 973 -8.95 -32.74 17.58
N ARG A 974 -9.77 -31.69 17.71
CA ARG A 974 -10.29 -30.86 16.59
C ARG A 974 -9.99 -29.37 16.72
N VAL A 975 -9.12 -28.98 17.65
CA VAL A 975 -8.77 -27.57 17.88
C VAL A 975 -8.30 -26.93 16.58
N ASP A 976 -8.91 -25.80 16.22
CA ASP A 976 -8.58 -25.04 15.01
C ASP A 976 -8.42 -23.55 15.37
N PRO A 977 -7.26 -22.91 15.11
CA PRO A 977 -7.08 -21.49 15.39
C PRO A 977 -8.12 -20.59 14.69
N ARG A 978 -8.62 -20.99 13.52
CA ARG A 978 -9.65 -20.25 12.78
C ARG A 978 -10.99 -20.31 13.51
N ALA A 979 -11.29 -21.42 14.17
CA ALA A 979 -12.43 -21.55 15.05
C ALA A 979 -12.36 -20.64 16.26
N GLN A 980 -11.19 -20.60 16.89
CA GLN A 980 -10.92 -19.72 18.02
C GLN A 980 -11.10 -18.24 17.61
N GLN A 981 -10.60 -17.87 16.43
CA GLN A 981 -10.79 -16.51 15.90
C GLN A 981 -12.27 -16.18 15.61
N ILE A 982 -13.06 -17.13 15.07
CA ILE A 982 -14.51 -16.94 14.87
C ILE A 982 -15.20 -16.67 16.21
N ALA A 983 -14.94 -17.48 17.23
CA ALA A 983 -15.53 -17.30 18.54
C ALA A 983 -15.14 -15.94 19.17
N VAL A 984 -13.90 -15.50 18.99
CA VAL A 984 -13.45 -14.17 19.44
C VAL A 984 -14.21 -13.06 18.72
N ASN A 985 -14.40 -13.16 17.39
CA ASN A 985 -15.15 -12.18 16.62
C ASN A 985 -16.62 -12.11 17.07
N VAL A 986 -17.25 -13.26 17.34
CA VAL A 986 -18.62 -13.35 17.87
C VAL A 986 -18.72 -12.62 19.21
N PHE A 987 -17.89 -12.99 20.19
CA PHE A 987 -17.96 -12.39 21.53
C PHE A 987 -17.62 -10.89 21.51
N LYS A 988 -16.68 -10.48 20.65
CA LYS A 988 -16.35 -9.06 20.45
C LYS A 988 -17.56 -8.25 19.97
N ASP A 989 -18.30 -8.74 18.98
CA ASP A 989 -19.53 -8.08 18.48
C ASP A 989 -20.62 -8.01 19.56
N MET A 990 -20.63 -8.99 20.46
CA MET A 990 -21.52 -9.04 21.63
C MET A 990 -21.00 -8.23 22.85
N GLY A 991 -19.90 -7.48 22.69
CA GLY A 991 -19.37 -6.59 23.72
C GLY A 991 -18.51 -7.25 24.81
N ALA A 992 -18.20 -8.54 24.66
CA ALA A 992 -17.31 -9.30 25.54
C ALA A 992 -15.91 -9.45 24.91
N LYS A 993 -14.85 -9.01 25.60
CA LYS A 993 -13.48 -9.03 25.06
C LYS A 993 -12.53 -9.85 25.95
N PRO A 994 -11.64 -10.66 25.36
CA PRO A 994 -10.62 -11.39 26.11
C PRO A 994 -9.56 -10.43 26.67
N GLN A 995 -9.14 -10.63 27.92
CA GLN A 995 -8.08 -9.84 28.56
C GLN A 995 -6.68 -10.43 28.40
N THR A 996 -6.59 -11.73 28.11
CA THR A 996 -5.32 -12.44 27.84
C THR A 996 -5.44 -13.27 26.56
N PRO A 997 -5.73 -12.63 25.40
CA PRO A 997 -5.87 -13.36 24.15
C PRO A 997 -4.58 -14.13 23.82
N ARG A 998 -4.75 -15.36 23.32
CA ARG A 998 -3.63 -16.18 22.88
C ARG A 998 -2.90 -15.53 21.71
N ALA A 999 -1.59 -15.76 21.60
CA ALA A 999 -0.81 -15.35 20.45
C ALA A 999 -1.44 -15.82 19.12
N GLY A 1000 -1.57 -14.90 18.16
CA GLY A 1000 -2.18 -15.14 16.85
C GLY A 1000 -3.68 -14.80 16.76
N ILE A 1001 -4.34 -14.52 17.89
CA ILE A 1001 -5.72 -14.00 17.90
C ILE A 1001 -5.72 -12.48 17.75
N VAL A 1002 -6.56 -11.97 16.86
CA VAL A 1002 -6.81 -10.53 16.68
C VAL A 1002 -8.11 -10.16 17.38
N VAL A 1003 -8.05 -9.24 18.36
CA VAL A 1003 -9.17 -8.83 19.21
C VAL A 1003 -9.84 -7.57 18.73
#